data_AF-A0A9E3KXX6-F1
#
_entry.id   AF-A0A9E3KXX6-F1
#
_cell.length_a   1.000
_cell.length_b   1.000
_cell.length_c   1.000
_cell.angle_alpha   90.00
_cell.angle_beta   90.00
_cell.angle_gamma   90.00
#
_symmetry.space_group_name_H-M   'P 1'
#
loop_
_entity.id
_entity.type
_entity.pdbx_description
1 polymer ?
#
loop_
_entity_poly.entity_id
_entity_poly.type
_entity_poly.pdbx_seq_one_letter_code
_entity_poly.pdbx_strand_id
1 'polypeptide(L)'
;MRVLTAFALTLCCACVALAQTPSSNTATQLSTKVVGTVNENVSAQAVLIPRVDARRLFGKEIAENYAVVEINIGNKSPDAALIIHGIFIDYSNWPLSGMSRNDVRSLDMPDGRFANFQTGTRPSQVASEEYRVVRGQLLDAQAWTRRNLAIRLLNLAGSLATAYTFSLNEQGIIKGINAATGVGIPGIATAWPDSTIDQLNRVSDFGFRANRVVSKQGAEVVVCFFPIDRFLTPGFRKLFLKSPALFFAPLQMLVDRQSQSLVTAALGEDLGIKPSDLGLTEAKEIIPALRAKLPCFLKIVREAEPGADTGTPSLLSQISRQSSEICLKEFGMQVGLNGDGVRTLSIQDEAKFKAFAALFYIKEVSLNKVTVTVDGVLSVEVSAIEPRVESVTFDEVAGCGGPNTECFWSSSIGGGVRTGKVTGNFLSGGTLDIPGAEDFIGDLKVVPEGSSDNVLRFSLKLKKGVPTGRTLNFKVNKPKPGSTGKLESPAFMLQTAFFPGTPTLAGVGLKDGKVTVTGAGFVDAPAPNALSVKLMAPNKTVQTIQNPTVANDKITFDMPAGPAAGCWRVMVQAGARDAIELNDGRFAVLPSPTVSKATIDGDKIVVDGTNFMDTANCPGGKAVRFRAVKAGEKAVDLIPKSSLELNKGEFKLPDGVDTNWLVEVLVGDAPVGDKSKKGQIELTKK
;
A
#
# COMPACT_ATOMS: atom_id res chain seq x y z
N MET A 1 -4.69 -57.11 -45.50
CA MET A 1 -3.48 -56.48 -46.09
C MET A 1 -3.49 -55.01 -45.71
N ARG A 2 -2.60 -54.42 -44.92
CA ARG A 2 -1.33 -54.75 -44.24
C ARG A 2 -1.33 -53.73 -43.07
N VAL A 3 -1.28 -54.10 -41.79
CA VAL A 3 -0.07 -54.48 -41.02
C VAL A 3 1.15 -53.67 -41.45
N LEU A 4 1.55 -52.71 -40.61
CA LEU A 4 2.85 -52.01 -40.48
C LEU A 4 2.67 -50.49 -40.34
N THR A 5 2.39 -50.02 -39.12
CA THR A 5 2.88 -48.75 -38.55
C THR A 5 2.53 -48.66 -37.06
N ALA A 6 2.81 -49.75 -36.35
CA ALA A 6 2.67 -49.86 -34.90
C ALA A 6 3.96 -50.47 -34.35
N PHE A 7 5.06 -49.73 -34.35
CA PHE A 7 6.34 -50.11 -33.72
C PHE A 7 7.30 -48.90 -33.70
N ALA A 8 6.96 -47.83 -32.98
CA ALA A 8 7.91 -46.72 -32.74
C ALA A 8 7.54 -45.83 -31.53
N LEU A 9 6.87 -46.36 -30.50
CA LEU A 9 6.58 -45.57 -29.29
C LEU A 9 6.65 -46.44 -28.03
N THR A 10 7.80 -47.09 -27.82
CA THR A 10 8.08 -47.82 -26.57
C THR A 10 9.59 -47.91 -26.32
N LEU A 11 10.28 -46.75 -26.26
CA LEU A 11 11.61 -46.65 -25.66
C LEU A 11 12.02 -45.17 -25.50
N CYS A 12 11.79 -44.58 -24.32
CA CYS A 12 12.60 -43.50 -23.72
C CYS A 12 11.94 -43.03 -22.39
N CYS A 13 11.87 -43.95 -21.43
CA CYS A 13 11.74 -43.64 -20.01
C CYS A 13 13.02 -44.18 -19.35
N ALA A 14 14.02 -43.30 -19.17
CA ALA A 14 15.06 -43.34 -18.13
C ALA A 14 16.21 -42.40 -18.52
N CYS A 15 16.78 -41.74 -17.52
CA CYS A 15 17.99 -40.88 -17.51
C CYS A 15 17.75 -39.40 -17.84
N VAL A 16 17.54 -38.56 -16.81
CA VAL A 16 18.60 -37.68 -16.28
C VAL A 16 18.32 -37.40 -14.80
N ALA A 17 19.15 -37.98 -13.94
CA ALA A 17 19.49 -37.46 -12.63
C ALA A 17 20.98 -37.07 -12.67
N LEU A 18 21.40 -36.15 -11.81
CA LEU A 18 22.71 -35.44 -11.69
C LEU A 18 22.69 -34.06 -12.39
N ALA A 19 23.04 -32.93 -11.77
CA ALA A 19 23.81 -32.69 -10.56
C ALA A 19 23.35 -31.41 -9.84
N GLN A 20 23.25 -31.49 -8.51
CA GLN A 20 23.30 -30.34 -7.61
C GLN A 20 24.76 -30.13 -7.18
N THR A 21 25.26 -28.91 -7.26
CA THR A 21 26.32 -28.43 -6.37
C THR A 21 26.00 -27.00 -5.91
N PRO A 22 26.36 -26.65 -4.67
CA PRO A 22 25.95 -25.42 -4.01
C PRO A 22 26.90 -24.27 -4.32
N SER A 23 26.39 -23.05 -4.38
CA SER A 23 27.22 -21.84 -4.35
C SER A 23 26.60 -20.79 -3.44
N SER A 24 27.50 -20.21 -2.65
CA SER A 24 27.36 -19.45 -1.42
C SER A 24 26.66 -18.10 -1.54
N ASN A 25 26.03 -17.75 -0.41
CA ASN A 25 25.62 -16.42 0.04
C ASN A 25 26.59 -15.28 -0.35
N THR A 26 26.03 -14.17 -0.85
CA THR A 26 26.38 -12.83 -0.36
C THR A 26 25.13 -11.96 -0.39
N ALA A 27 24.79 -11.41 0.78
CA ALA A 27 23.69 -10.51 0.99
C ALA A 27 23.93 -9.16 0.29
N THR A 28 22.92 -8.67 -0.42
CA THR A 28 22.77 -7.24 -0.71
C THR A 28 21.31 -6.88 -0.54
N GLN A 29 21.04 -6.06 0.48
CA GLN A 29 19.75 -5.40 0.72
C GLN A 29 19.29 -4.72 -0.57
N LEU A 30 18.11 -5.08 -1.07
CA LEU A 30 17.40 -4.32 -2.09
C LEU A 30 16.04 -3.89 -1.56
N SER A 31 15.89 -2.58 -1.48
CA SER A 31 14.66 -1.83 -1.26
C SER A 31 13.59 -2.28 -2.27
N THR A 32 12.60 -3.04 -1.82
CA THR A 32 11.43 -3.37 -2.63
C THR A 32 10.42 -2.23 -2.53
N LYS A 33 10.53 -1.29 -3.46
CA LYS A 33 9.38 -0.55 -3.96
C LYS A 33 8.53 -1.59 -4.71
N VAL A 34 7.39 -2.00 -4.16
CA VAL A 34 6.45 -2.89 -4.87
C VAL A 34 5.79 -2.07 -5.98
N VAL A 35 6.50 -1.98 -7.09
CA VAL A 35 5.93 -1.84 -8.42
C VAL A 35 6.53 -2.99 -9.21
N GLY A 36 6.09 -4.21 -8.90
CA GLY A 36 6.42 -5.36 -9.72
C GLY A 36 5.80 -5.09 -11.09
N THR A 37 6.62 -4.78 -12.08
CA THR A 37 6.19 -4.82 -13.48
C THR A 37 5.63 -6.22 -13.74
N VAL A 38 4.40 -6.29 -14.24
CA VAL A 38 3.69 -7.54 -14.55
C VAL A 38 4.55 -8.50 -15.39
N ASN A 39 5.47 -7.93 -16.18
CA ASN A 39 6.34 -8.60 -17.14
C ASN A 39 7.26 -9.71 -16.57
N GLU A 40 7.67 -9.64 -15.30
CA GLU A 40 8.53 -10.69 -14.72
C GLU A 40 7.74 -11.79 -14.01
N ASN A 41 6.52 -11.47 -13.57
CA ASN A 41 5.67 -12.37 -12.78
C ASN A 41 4.67 -13.15 -13.63
N VAL A 42 4.43 -12.76 -14.88
CA VAL A 42 3.48 -13.43 -15.77
C VAL A 42 4.20 -13.90 -17.02
N SER A 43 4.00 -15.16 -17.41
CA SER A 43 4.46 -15.71 -18.69
C SER A 43 3.27 -16.12 -19.53
N ALA A 44 3.20 -15.64 -20.77
CA ALA A 44 2.19 -16.05 -21.74
C ALA A 44 2.86 -16.73 -22.94
N GLN A 45 2.37 -17.89 -23.33
CA GLN A 45 2.76 -18.58 -24.55
C GLN A 45 1.53 -18.79 -25.42
N ALA A 46 1.57 -18.32 -26.67
CA ALA A 46 0.48 -18.48 -27.63
C ALA A 46 0.84 -19.52 -28.70
N VAL A 47 -0.12 -20.37 -29.05
CA VAL A 47 -0.01 -21.41 -30.07
C VAL A 47 -1.24 -21.35 -30.98
N LEU A 48 -1.02 -21.17 -32.28
CA LEU A 48 -2.12 -21.23 -33.25
C LEU A 48 -2.55 -22.67 -33.48
N ILE A 49 -3.83 -22.98 -33.24
CA ILE A 49 -4.39 -24.30 -33.52
C ILE A 49 -4.70 -24.40 -35.02
N PRO A 50 -4.16 -25.39 -35.75
CA PRO A 50 -4.45 -25.57 -37.17
C PRO A 50 -5.94 -25.78 -37.43
N ARG A 51 -6.44 -25.30 -38.58
CA ARG A 51 -7.87 -25.42 -38.96
C ARG A 51 -8.41 -26.85 -38.86
N VAL A 52 -7.61 -27.85 -39.27
CA VAL A 52 -8.04 -29.26 -39.25
C VAL A 52 -8.33 -29.72 -37.83
N ASP A 53 -7.50 -29.32 -36.87
CA ASP A 53 -7.66 -29.66 -35.47
C ASP A 53 -8.76 -28.82 -34.83
N ALA A 54 -8.81 -27.51 -35.12
CA ALA A 54 -9.89 -26.64 -34.69
C ALA A 54 -11.26 -27.16 -35.14
N ARG A 55 -11.36 -27.69 -36.37
CA ARG A 55 -12.59 -28.28 -36.92
C ARG A 55 -13.02 -29.55 -36.16
N ARG A 56 -12.06 -30.37 -35.74
CA ARG A 56 -12.33 -31.58 -34.96
C ARG A 56 -12.71 -31.26 -33.52
N LEU A 57 -12.01 -30.28 -32.93
CA LEU A 57 -12.13 -29.94 -31.52
C LEU A 57 -13.36 -29.07 -31.22
N PHE A 58 -13.58 -28.04 -32.04
CA PHE A 58 -14.56 -26.98 -31.79
C PHE A 58 -15.64 -26.89 -32.87
N GLY A 59 -15.53 -27.69 -33.94
CA GLY A 59 -16.53 -27.76 -35.00
C GLY A 59 -16.18 -26.93 -36.23
N LYS A 60 -16.92 -27.19 -37.31
CA LYS A 60 -16.67 -26.59 -38.63
C LYS A 60 -16.87 -25.08 -38.63
N GLU A 61 -17.92 -24.60 -37.96
CA GLU A 61 -18.27 -23.18 -37.95
C GLU A 61 -17.16 -22.33 -37.33
N ILE A 62 -16.60 -22.77 -36.20
CA ILE A 62 -15.51 -22.06 -35.54
C ILE A 62 -14.26 -22.06 -36.43
N ALA A 63 -13.91 -23.22 -36.99
CA ALA A 63 -12.72 -23.37 -37.81
C ALA A 63 -12.77 -22.58 -39.14
N GLU A 64 -13.94 -22.08 -39.56
CA GLU A 64 -14.10 -21.30 -40.79
C GLU A 64 -14.20 -19.79 -40.56
N ASN A 65 -14.55 -19.37 -39.35
CA ASN A 65 -14.76 -17.95 -39.00
C ASN A 65 -13.73 -17.41 -38.00
N TYR A 66 -13.04 -18.27 -37.25
CA TYR A 66 -12.12 -17.87 -36.19
C TYR A 66 -10.72 -18.42 -36.36
N ALA A 67 -9.72 -17.59 -36.06
CA ALA A 67 -8.38 -18.03 -35.76
C ALA A 67 -8.37 -18.47 -34.29
N VAL A 68 -8.15 -19.77 -34.07
CA VAL A 68 -8.18 -20.37 -32.75
C VAL A 68 -6.76 -20.40 -32.20
N VAL A 69 -6.53 -19.71 -31.09
CA VAL A 69 -5.20 -19.61 -30.45
C VAL A 69 -5.30 -20.13 -29.03
N GLU A 70 -4.50 -21.14 -28.72
CA GLU A 70 -4.30 -21.62 -27.35
C GLU A 70 -3.26 -20.73 -26.67
N ILE A 71 -3.57 -20.26 -25.47
CA ILE A 71 -2.67 -19.43 -24.67
C ILE A 71 -2.48 -20.10 -23.31
N ASN A 72 -1.22 -20.39 -22.99
CA ASN A 72 -0.81 -20.85 -21.67
C ASN A 72 -0.33 -19.64 -20.87
N ILE A 73 -1.05 -19.31 -19.80
CA ILE A 73 -0.80 -18.16 -18.94
C ILE A 73 -0.32 -18.68 -17.59
N GLY A 74 0.96 -18.48 -17.31
CA GLY A 74 1.59 -18.81 -16.03
C GLY A 74 1.70 -17.56 -15.16
N ASN A 75 1.21 -17.65 -13.92
CA ASN A 75 1.44 -16.67 -12.87
C ASN A 75 2.53 -17.18 -11.94
N LYS A 76 3.72 -16.59 -12.04
CA LYS A 76 4.89 -16.89 -11.20
C LYS A 76 4.89 -16.11 -9.88
N SER A 77 3.94 -15.19 -9.67
CA SER A 77 3.86 -14.42 -8.44
C SER A 77 3.55 -15.33 -7.23
N PRO A 78 4.35 -15.27 -6.15
CA PRO A 78 4.03 -15.94 -4.89
C PRO A 78 2.93 -15.21 -4.11
N ASP A 79 2.74 -13.92 -4.39
CA ASP A 79 1.94 -13.03 -3.54
C ASP A 79 0.59 -12.68 -4.16
N ALA A 80 0.50 -12.58 -5.48
CA ALA A 80 -0.67 -12.07 -6.19
C ALA A 80 -1.32 -13.13 -7.08
N ALA A 81 -2.65 -13.14 -7.13
CA ALA A 81 -3.41 -13.85 -8.17
C ALA A 81 -3.55 -12.93 -9.39
N LEU A 82 -3.50 -13.50 -10.60
CA LEU A 82 -3.72 -12.75 -11.83
C LEU A 82 -5.19 -12.88 -12.24
N ILE A 83 -5.86 -11.74 -12.42
CA ILE A 83 -7.22 -11.68 -12.96
C ILE A 83 -7.12 -11.19 -14.40
N ILE A 84 -7.45 -12.06 -15.35
CA ILE A 84 -7.43 -11.74 -16.78
C ILE A 84 -8.74 -11.05 -17.16
N HIS A 85 -8.65 -9.84 -17.70
CA HIS A 85 -9.81 -9.08 -18.16
C HIS A 85 -10.05 -9.25 -19.65
N GLY A 86 -8.99 -9.25 -20.46
CA GLY A 86 -9.07 -9.25 -21.91
C GLY A 86 -7.88 -9.94 -22.55
N ILE A 87 -8.11 -10.48 -23.74
CA ILE A 87 -7.03 -11.00 -24.60
C ILE A 87 -7.29 -10.47 -26.01
N PHE A 88 -6.29 -9.84 -26.59
CA PHE A 88 -6.38 -9.27 -27.94
C PHE A 88 -5.16 -9.62 -28.78
N ILE A 89 -5.40 -9.71 -30.08
CA ILE A 89 -4.35 -9.71 -31.09
C ILE A 89 -4.06 -8.27 -31.44
N ASP A 90 -2.80 -7.87 -31.30
CA ASP A 90 -2.27 -6.62 -31.83
C ASP A 90 -1.54 -6.90 -33.15
N TYR A 91 -2.06 -6.30 -34.22
CA TYR A 91 -1.53 -6.39 -35.57
C TYR A 91 -1.09 -5.01 -36.09
N SER A 92 -0.76 -4.08 -35.20
CA SER A 92 -0.25 -2.74 -35.54
C SER A 92 0.91 -2.76 -36.54
N ASN A 93 1.81 -3.74 -36.42
CA ASN A 93 2.96 -3.92 -37.31
C ASN A 93 2.63 -4.55 -38.66
N TRP A 94 1.36 -4.87 -38.90
CA TRP A 94 0.90 -5.48 -40.13
C TRP A 94 0.53 -4.40 -41.16
N PRO A 95 0.81 -4.64 -42.45
CA PRO A 95 0.65 -3.61 -43.47
C PRO A 95 -0.83 -3.22 -43.71
N LEU A 96 -1.78 -4.08 -43.33
CA LEU A 96 -3.21 -3.82 -43.41
C LEU A 96 -3.81 -3.19 -42.14
N SER A 97 -2.99 -2.88 -41.12
CA SER A 97 -3.49 -2.31 -39.87
C SER A 97 -4.05 -0.90 -40.02
N GLY A 98 -3.69 -0.22 -41.13
CA GLY A 98 -4.03 1.18 -41.35
C GLY A 98 -3.24 2.15 -40.46
N MET A 99 -2.30 1.66 -39.64
CA MET A 99 -1.46 2.49 -38.78
C MET A 99 -0.04 2.59 -39.33
N SER A 100 0.53 3.80 -39.35
CA SER A 100 1.95 3.99 -39.65
C SER A 100 2.80 3.60 -38.45
N ARG A 101 4.05 3.15 -38.67
CA ARG A 101 5.03 2.92 -37.59
C ARG A 101 5.27 4.18 -36.73
N ASN A 102 5.03 5.36 -37.30
CA ASN A 102 5.11 6.62 -36.55
C ASN A 102 3.89 6.85 -35.65
N ASP A 103 2.72 6.30 -35.99
CA ASP A 103 1.51 6.37 -35.17
C ASP A 103 1.58 5.41 -33.98
N VAL A 104 2.26 4.27 -34.14
CA VAL A 104 2.53 3.32 -33.04
C VAL A 104 3.36 4.01 -31.93
N ARG A 105 4.33 4.85 -32.29
CA ARG A 105 5.18 5.58 -31.34
C ARG A 105 4.46 6.71 -30.61
N SER A 106 3.43 7.31 -31.19
CA SER A 106 2.67 8.39 -30.52
C SER A 106 1.65 7.84 -29.53
N LEU A 107 1.14 6.63 -29.75
CA LEU A 107 0.19 5.94 -28.85
C LEU A 107 0.83 5.31 -27.62
N ASP A 108 2.14 5.08 -27.64
CA ASP A 108 2.94 4.62 -26.49
C ASP A 108 3.56 5.79 -25.69
N MET A 109 3.19 7.05 -26.00
CA MET A 109 3.61 8.16 -25.14
C MET A 109 2.87 8.11 -23.80
N PRO A 110 3.59 8.07 -22.66
CA PRO A 110 3.03 8.03 -21.32
C PRO A 110 2.56 9.42 -20.88
N ASP A 111 1.87 10.17 -21.74
CA ASP A 111 1.29 11.45 -21.36
C ASP A 111 0.00 11.20 -20.56
N GLY A 112 0.21 11.07 -19.25
CA GLY A 112 -0.71 10.66 -18.20
C GLY A 112 -1.94 11.55 -17.97
N ARG A 113 -2.65 12.00 -19.01
CA ARG A 113 -3.95 12.68 -18.86
C ARG A 113 -5.17 11.78 -19.12
N PHE A 114 -4.99 10.63 -19.80
CA PHE A 114 -6.08 9.68 -20.04
C PHE A 114 -5.75 8.21 -19.69
N ALA A 115 -4.52 7.93 -19.23
CA ALA A 115 -4.00 6.58 -19.05
C ALA A 115 -4.64 5.78 -17.90
N ASN A 116 -5.46 6.40 -17.02
CA ASN A 116 -5.74 5.75 -15.75
C ASN A 116 -7.00 4.90 -15.68
N PHE A 117 -8.02 5.05 -16.54
CA PHE A 117 -9.25 4.22 -16.37
C PHE A 117 -10.04 3.87 -17.65
N GLN A 118 -9.63 4.29 -18.84
CA GLN A 118 -10.31 3.92 -20.10
C GLN A 118 -9.29 3.64 -21.22
N THR A 119 -8.87 2.39 -21.32
CA THR A 119 -8.18 1.90 -22.52
C THR A 119 -9.23 1.72 -23.62
N GLY A 120 -9.42 2.74 -24.47
CA GLY A 120 -10.26 2.60 -25.66
C GLY A 120 -9.73 1.48 -26.57
N THR A 121 -10.63 0.80 -27.28
CA THR A 121 -10.25 -0.22 -28.28
C THR A 121 -9.36 0.42 -29.35
N ARG A 122 -8.11 -0.03 -29.48
CA ARG A 122 -7.23 0.43 -30.56
C ARG A 122 -7.71 -0.16 -31.89
N PRO A 123 -7.73 0.61 -32.99
CA PRO A 123 -8.15 0.10 -34.31
C PRO A 123 -7.33 -1.10 -34.81
N SER A 124 -6.08 -1.23 -34.37
CA SER A 124 -5.15 -2.32 -34.69
C SER A 124 -5.20 -3.50 -33.71
N GLN A 125 -6.23 -3.55 -32.85
CA GLN A 125 -6.42 -4.62 -31.88
C GLN A 125 -7.75 -5.33 -32.12
N VAL A 126 -7.68 -6.66 -32.23
CA VAL A 126 -8.87 -7.52 -32.29
C VAL A 126 -8.98 -8.31 -30.99
N ALA A 127 -10.02 -8.04 -30.23
CA ALA A 127 -10.32 -8.81 -29.02
C ALA A 127 -10.76 -10.25 -29.36
N SER A 128 -10.43 -11.21 -28.51
CA SER A 128 -11.03 -12.54 -28.56
C SER A 128 -12.51 -12.44 -28.19
N GLU A 129 -13.36 -13.17 -28.90
CA GLU A 129 -14.75 -13.35 -28.49
C GLU A 129 -14.82 -14.18 -27.20
N GLU A 130 -15.78 -13.85 -26.33
CA GLU A 130 -16.06 -14.66 -25.13
C GLU A 130 -16.68 -16.01 -25.55
N TYR A 131 -16.34 -17.08 -24.83
CA TYR A 131 -16.85 -18.43 -25.08
C TYR A 131 -18.37 -18.50 -25.22
N ARG A 132 -19.13 -17.62 -24.54
CA ARG A 132 -20.59 -17.56 -24.62
C ARG A 132 -21.09 -17.15 -26.01
N VAL A 133 -20.45 -16.16 -26.62
CA VAL A 133 -20.80 -15.67 -27.96
C VAL A 133 -20.49 -16.76 -28.99
N VAL A 134 -19.29 -17.34 -28.88
CA VAL A 134 -18.82 -18.43 -29.75
C VAL A 134 -19.72 -19.67 -29.63
N ARG A 135 -20.10 -20.04 -28.41
CA ARG A 135 -21.04 -21.13 -28.13
C ARG A 135 -22.43 -20.83 -28.70
N GLY A 136 -22.90 -19.60 -28.60
CA GLY A 136 -24.17 -19.17 -29.18
C GLY A 136 -24.22 -19.36 -30.70
N GLN A 137 -23.16 -18.95 -31.40
CA GLN A 137 -23.05 -19.15 -32.85
C GLN A 137 -22.99 -20.64 -33.24
N LEU A 138 -22.28 -21.46 -32.45
CA LEU A 138 -22.29 -22.91 -32.66
C LEU A 138 -23.67 -23.54 -32.48
N LEU A 139 -24.44 -23.11 -31.48
CA LEU A 139 -25.80 -23.60 -31.24
C LEU A 139 -26.73 -23.26 -32.40
N ASP A 140 -26.62 -22.05 -32.96
CA ASP A 140 -27.39 -21.65 -34.13
C ASP A 140 -26.98 -22.47 -35.36
N ALA A 141 -25.68 -22.59 -35.63
CA ALA A 141 -25.16 -23.39 -36.73
C ALA A 141 -25.50 -24.89 -36.62
N GLN A 142 -25.59 -25.42 -35.39
CA GLN A 142 -25.97 -26.82 -35.13
C GLN A 142 -27.33 -27.15 -35.73
N ALA A 143 -28.29 -26.23 -35.67
CA ALA A 143 -29.64 -26.43 -36.22
C ALA A 143 -29.64 -26.66 -37.74
N TRP A 144 -28.64 -26.11 -38.43
CA TRP A 144 -28.53 -26.11 -39.90
C TRP A 144 -27.50 -27.08 -40.45
N THR A 145 -26.91 -27.93 -39.60
CA THR A 145 -25.99 -28.96 -40.10
C THR A 145 -26.71 -29.91 -41.06
N ARG A 146 -26.03 -30.36 -42.12
CA ARG A 146 -26.62 -31.29 -43.11
C ARG A 146 -27.22 -32.55 -42.46
N ARG A 147 -26.60 -33.02 -41.38
CA ARG A 147 -27.11 -34.13 -40.56
C ARG A 147 -28.43 -33.76 -39.89
N ASN A 148 -28.47 -32.66 -39.13
CA ASN A 148 -29.69 -32.28 -38.41
C ASN A 148 -30.81 -31.91 -39.38
N LEU A 149 -30.49 -31.30 -40.51
CA LEU A 149 -31.44 -31.07 -41.60
C LEU A 149 -31.97 -32.39 -42.17
N ALA A 150 -31.11 -33.37 -42.44
CA ALA A 150 -31.51 -34.68 -42.94
C ALA A 150 -32.40 -35.43 -41.92
N ILE A 151 -32.04 -35.44 -40.63
CA ILE A 151 -32.84 -36.06 -39.57
C ILE A 151 -34.18 -35.33 -39.41
N ARG A 152 -34.20 -33.99 -39.45
CA ARG A 152 -35.45 -33.20 -39.41
C ARG A 152 -36.34 -33.49 -40.61
N LEU A 153 -35.76 -33.63 -41.81
CA LEU A 153 -36.50 -33.95 -43.02
C LEU A 153 -37.03 -35.39 -42.99
N LEU A 154 -36.26 -36.35 -42.47
CA LEU A 154 -36.72 -37.72 -42.22
C LEU A 154 -37.83 -37.78 -41.18
N ASN A 155 -37.72 -37.03 -40.09
CA ASN A 155 -38.78 -36.90 -39.07
C ASN A 155 -40.05 -36.29 -39.65
N LEU A 156 -39.91 -35.24 -40.47
CA LEU A 156 -41.04 -34.61 -41.17
C LEU A 156 -41.71 -35.61 -42.12
N ALA A 157 -40.92 -36.30 -42.96
CA ALA A 157 -41.42 -37.30 -43.88
C ALA A 157 -42.11 -38.46 -43.13
N GLY A 158 -41.53 -38.94 -42.04
CA GLY A 158 -42.11 -39.96 -41.17
C GLY A 158 -43.41 -39.52 -40.51
N SER A 159 -43.49 -38.26 -40.06
CA SER A 159 -44.70 -37.68 -39.46
C SER A 159 -45.82 -37.53 -40.49
N LEU A 160 -45.51 -37.05 -41.69
CA LEU A 160 -46.45 -36.97 -42.81
C LEU A 160 -46.93 -38.36 -43.22
N ALA A 161 -46.02 -39.33 -43.38
CA ALA A 161 -46.37 -40.71 -43.71
C ALA A 161 -47.29 -41.34 -42.66
N THR A 162 -47.03 -41.09 -41.37
CA THR A 162 -47.88 -41.55 -40.26
C THR A 162 -49.28 -40.93 -40.35
N ALA A 163 -49.41 -39.65 -40.69
CA ALA A 163 -50.71 -39.01 -40.88
C ALA A 163 -51.52 -39.62 -42.04
N TYR A 164 -50.86 -40.09 -43.11
CA TYR A 164 -51.52 -40.78 -44.23
C TYR A 164 -51.92 -42.23 -43.94
N THR A 165 -51.45 -42.84 -42.86
CA THR A 165 -51.85 -44.22 -42.51
C THR A 165 -53.35 -44.37 -42.25
N PHE A 166 -54.05 -43.29 -41.89
CA PHE A 166 -55.51 -43.29 -41.71
C PHE A 166 -56.30 -43.51 -43.02
N SER A 167 -55.73 -43.22 -44.19
CA SER A 167 -56.42 -43.41 -45.48
C SER A 167 -56.04 -44.70 -46.21
N LEU A 168 -55.05 -45.45 -45.71
CA LEU A 168 -54.55 -46.68 -46.32
C LEU A 168 -54.98 -47.89 -45.50
N ASN A 169 -55.82 -48.77 -46.07
CA ASN A 169 -56.30 -49.99 -45.38
C ASN A 169 -55.30 -51.17 -45.39
N GLU A 170 -54.13 -51.02 -46.03
CA GLU A 170 -53.13 -52.10 -46.08
C GLU A 170 -52.25 -52.14 -44.83
N GLN A 171 -52.43 -53.17 -44.00
CA GLN A 171 -51.66 -53.38 -42.76
C GLN A 171 -50.13 -53.47 -42.98
N GLY A 172 -49.68 -53.88 -44.17
CA GLY A 172 -48.25 -53.98 -44.50
C GLY A 172 -47.56 -52.61 -44.58
N ILE A 173 -48.22 -51.63 -45.21
CA ILE A 173 -47.71 -50.26 -45.34
C ILE A 173 -47.68 -49.57 -43.98
N ILE A 174 -48.74 -49.76 -43.17
CA ILE A 174 -48.81 -49.23 -41.79
C ILE A 174 -47.67 -49.77 -40.93
N LYS A 175 -47.40 -51.09 -40.97
CA LYS A 175 -46.27 -51.70 -40.25
C LYS A 175 -44.92 -51.17 -40.73
N GLY A 176 -44.75 -50.96 -42.04
CA GLY A 176 -43.53 -50.40 -42.62
C GLY A 176 -43.25 -48.96 -42.18
N ILE A 177 -44.28 -48.10 -42.19
CA ILE A 177 -44.18 -46.71 -41.72
C ILE A 177 -43.83 -46.67 -40.24
N ASN A 178 -44.48 -47.47 -39.41
CA ASN A 178 -44.21 -47.56 -37.97
C ASN A 178 -42.79 -48.09 -37.66
N ALA A 179 -42.29 -49.04 -38.45
CA ALA A 179 -40.91 -49.53 -38.32
C ALA A 179 -39.88 -48.47 -38.74
N ALA A 180 -40.15 -47.73 -39.82
CA ALA A 180 -39.28 -46.66 -40.29
C ALA A 180 -39.21 -45.50 -39.28
N THR A 181 -40.33 -45.07 -38.70
CA THR A 181 -40.35 -44.01 -37.69
C THR A 181 -39.86 -44.48 -36.32
N GLY A 182 -40.22 -45.69 -35.89
CA GLY A 182 -39.88 -46.22 -34.57
C GLY A 182 -38.45 -46.75 -34.42
N VAL A 183 -37.83 -47.26 -35.49
CA VAL A 183 -36.49 -47.88 -35.45
C VAL A 183 -35.56 -47.29 -36.50
N GLY A 184 -36.04 -47.06 -37.72
CA GLY A 184 -35.23 -46.56 -38.83
C GLY A 184 -34.60 -45.20 -38.57
N ILE A 185 -35.42 -44.18 -38.26
CA ILE A 185 -34.93 -42.82 -38.00
C ILE A 185 -34.02 -42.77 -36.76
N PRO A 186 -34.40 -43.36 -35.61
CA PRO A 186 -33.48 -43.45 -34.45
C PRO A 186 -32.18 -44.21 -34.76
N GLY A 187 -32.24 -45.25 -35.58
CA GLY A 187 -31.07 -46.00 -36.03
C GLY A 187 -30.10 -45.16 -36.87
N ILE A 188 -30.62 -44.34 -37.80
CA ILE A 188 -29.83 -43.40 -38.60
C ILE A 188 -29.19 -42.32 -37.70
N ALA A 189 -29.94 -41.79 -36.73
CA ALA A 189 -29.42 -40.82 -35.78
C ALA A 189 -28.28 -41.38 -34.91
N THR A 190 -28.32 -42.70 -34.64
CA THR A 190 -27.28 -43.43 -33.90
C THR A 190 -26.06 -43.73 -34.78
N ALA A 191 -26.28 -44.19 -36.02
CA ALA A 191 -25.21 -44.51 -36.98
C ALA A 191 -24.41 -43.27 -37.42
N TRP A 192 -25.02 -42.09 -37.36
CA TRP A 192 -24.37 -40.80 -37.58
C TRP A 192 -24.35 -40.03 -36.26
N PRO A 193 -23.37 -40.22 -35.37
CA PRO A 193 -23.35 -39.56 -34.06
C PRO A 193 -23.16 -38.03 -34.17
N ASP A 194 -23.72 -37.29 -33.21
CA ASP A 194 -23.55 -35.84 -33.10
C ASP A 194 -22.37 -35.49 -32.19
N SER A 195 -21.27 -34.99 -32.75
CA SER A 195 -20.14 -34.52 -31.94
C SER A 195 -20.31 -33.07 -31.47
N THR A 196 -21.42 -32.39 -31.80
CA THR A 196 -21.60 -30.96 -31.50
C THR A 196 -21.74 -30.70 -30.01
N ILE A 197 -22.33 -31.61 -29.23
CA ILE A 197 -22.43 -31.47 -27.77
C ILE A 197 -21.03 -31.46 -27.15
N ASP A 198 -20.16 -32.40 -27.56
CA ASP A 198 -18.77 -32.45 -27.09
C ASP A 198 -17.99 -31.20 -27.50
N GLN A 199 -18.24 -30.69 -28.71
CA GLN A 199 -17.62 -29.44 -29.21
C GLN A 199 -18.07 -28.23 -28.38
N LEU A 200 -19.37 -28.13 -28.06
CA LEU A 200 -19.93 -27.07 -27.22
C LEU A 200 -19.37 -27.13 -25.79
N ASN A 201 -19.23 -28.33 -25.24
CA ASN A 201 -18.62 -28.52 -23.92
C ASN A 201 -17.15 -28.09 -23.94
N ARG A 202 -16.37 -28.47 -24.96
CA ARG A 202 -14.98 -28.02 -25.11
C ARG A 202 -14.83 -26.51 -25.23
N VAL A 203 -15.71 -25.83 -25.96
CA VAL A 203 -15.74 -24.35 -26.00
C VAL A 203 -16.05 -23.78 -24.62
N SER A 204 -16.96 -24.42 -23.86
CA SER A 204 -17.30 -24.00 -22.50
C SER A 204 -16.16 -24.20 -21.50
N ASP A 205 -15.37 -25.26 -21.66
CA ASP A 205 -14.31 -25.63 -20.72
C ASP A 205 -13.03 -24.83 -20.97
N PHE A 206 -12.64 -24.69 -22.24
CA PHE A 206 -11.36 -24.08 -22.61
C PHE A 206 -11.50 -22.64 -23.11
N GLY A 207 -12.68 -22.22 -23.55
CA GLY A 207 -12.88 -20.91 -24.16
C GLY A 207 -12.55 -19.74 -23.23
N PHE A 208 -12.09 -18.65 -23.82
CA PHE A 208 -11.83 -17.41 -23.11
C PHE A 208 -13.08 -16.90 -22.37
N ARG A 209 -12.89 -16.56 -21.09
CA ARG A 209 -13.88 -15.97 -20.20
C ARG A 209 -13.27 -14.76 -19.52
N ALA A 210 -13.98 -13.63 -19.55
CA ALA A 210 -13.55 -12.44 -18.83
C ALA A 210 -13.55 -12.68 -17.31
N ASN A 211 -12.60 -12.04 -16.61
CA ASN A 211 -12.35 -12.18 -15.16
C ASN A 211 -11.94 -13.60 -14.75
N ARG A 212 -11.14 -14.26 -15.57
CA ARG A 212 -10.56 -15.57 -15.24
C ARG A 212 -9.41 -15.39 -14.25
N VAL A 213 -9.43 -16.13 -13.16
CA VAL A 213 -8.45 -16.01 -12.07
C VAL A 213 -7.41 -17.11 -12.19
N VAL A 214 -6.17 -16.71 -12.47
CA VAL A 214 -5.00 -17.60 -12.40
C VAL A 214 -4.41 -17.48 -10.99
N SER A 215 -4.44 -18.59 -10.25
CA SER A 215 -3.95 -18.64 -8.88
C SER A 215 -2.46 -18.27 -8.78
N LYS A 216 -2.02 -17.93 -7.57
CA LYS A 216 -0.60 -17.71 -7.24
C LYS A 216 0.21 -18.95 -7.61
N GLN A 217 1.36 -18.77 -8.24
CA GLN A 217 2.23 -19.87 -8.73
C GLN A 217 1.49 -20.91 -9.60
N GLY A 218 0.36 -20.53 -10.20
CA GLY A 218 -0.47 -21.38 -11.03
C GLY A 218 -0.24 -21.13 -12.51
N ALA A 219 -0.75 -22.03 -13.34
CA ALA A 219 -0.83 -21.82 -14.77
C ALA A 219 -2.20 -22.27 -15.28
N GLU A 220 -2.70 -21.60 -16.30
CA GLU A 220 -3.99 -21.91 -16.89
C GLU A 220 -3.92 -21.84 -18.41
N VAL A 221 -4.60 -22.78 -19.07
CA VAL A 221 -4.70 -22.84 -20.52
C VAL A 221 -6.05 -22.26 -20.93
N VAL A 222 -6.02 -21.30 -21.85
CA VAL A 222 -7.20 -20.60 -22.36
C VAL A 222 -7.17 -20.61 -23.88
N VAL A 223 -8.29 -20.98 -24.49
CA VAL A 223 -8.46 -20.96 -25.95
C VAL A 223 -9.20 -19.70 -26.35
N CYS A 224 -8.55 -18.88 -27.17
CA CYS A 224 -9.07 -17.63 -27.69
C CYS A 224 -9.57 -17.80 -29.12
N PHE A 225 -10.64 -17.09 -29.44
CA PHE A 225 -11.32 -17.14 -30.73
C PHE A 225 -11.31 -15.75 -31.35
N PHE A 226 -10.42 -15.53 -32.32
CA PHE A 226 -10.28 -14.24 -32.99
C PHE A 226 -11.01 -14.26 -34.34
N PRO A 227 -12.02 -13.40 -34.58
CA PRO A 227 -12.74 -13.39 -35.84
C PRO A 227 -11.81 -13.07 -37.02
N ILE A 228 -11.68 -13.98 -37.98
CA ILE A 228 -10.75 -13.86 -39.12
C ILE A 228 -11.08 -12.62 -39.95
N ASP A 229 -12.38 -12.37 -40.16
CA ASP A 229 -12.87 -11.25 -40.98
C ASP A 229 -12.54 -9.86 -40.40
N ARG A 230 -12.08 -9.78 -39.15
CA ARG A 230 -11.69 -8.52 -38.51
C ARG A 230 -10.29 -8.07 -38.88
N PHE A 231 -9.40 -9.00 -39.24
CA PHE A 231 -8.00 -8.70 -39.54
C PHE A 231 -7.51 -9.22 -40.89
N LEU A 232 -8.25 -10.11 -41.56
CA LEU A 232 -7.92 -10.61 -42.90
C LEU A 232 -8.96 -10.21 -43.95
N THR A 233 -8.50 -9.82 -45.13
CA THR A 233 -9.34 -9.61 -46.32
C THR A 233 -9.89 -10.94 -46.85
N PRO A 234 -10.93 -10.93 -47.70
CA PRO A 234 -11.53 -12.16 -48.24
C PRO A 234 -10.54 -13.08 -48.99
N GLY A 235 -9.59 -12.53 -49.76
CA GLY A 235 -8.57 -13.32 -50.45
C GLY A 235 -7.59 -13.97 -49.49
N PHE A 236 -7.02 -13.19 -48.57
CA PHE A 236 -6.13 -13.73 -47.52
C PHE A 236 -6.85 -14.68 -46.55
N ARG A 237 -8.15 -14.50 -46.28
CA ARG A 237 -8.97 -15.46 -45.51
C ARG A 237 -8.98 -16.84 -46.17
N LYS A 238 -9.26 -16.91 -47.48
CA LYS A 238 -9.24 -18.19 -48.22
C LYS A 238 -7.87 -18.86 -48.15
N LEU A 239 -6.80 -18.06 -48.25
CA LEU A 239 -5.43 -18.56 -48.13
C LEU A 239 -5.13 -19.08 -46.72
N PHE A 240 -5.49 -18.33 -45.67
CA PHE A 240 -5.31 -18.70 -44.26
C PHE A 240 -6.06 -19.99 -43.91
N LEU A 241 -7.31 -20.11 -44.36
CA LEU A 241 -8.12 -21.31 -44.14
C LEU A 241 -7.57 -22.56 -44.85
N LYS A 242 -6.75 -22.40 -45.90
CA LYS A 242 -6.12 -23.53 -46.58
C LYS A 242 -4.77 -23.88 -45.97
N SER A 243 -3.91 -22.89 -45.76
CA SER A 243 -2.52 -23.07 -45.38
C SER A 243 -2.06 -21.97 -44.40
N PRO A 244 -2.43 -22.05 -43.10
CA PRO A 244 -2.05 -21.02 -42.12
C PRO A 244 -0.53 -20.94 -41.90
N ALA A 245 0.18 -22.06 -42.11
CA ALA A 245 1.64 -22.12 -42.04
C ALA A 245 2.36 -21.11 -42.94
N LEU A 246 1.76 -20.77 -44.09
CA LEU A 246 2.33 -19.80 -45.02
C LEU A 246 2.46 -18.42 -44.39
N PHE A 247 1.65 -18.06 -43.38
CA PHE A 247 1.77 -16.76 -42.72
C PHE A 247 2.92 -16.72 -41.69
N PHE A 248 3.48 -17.86 -41.26
CA PHE A 248 4.72 -17.87 -40.47
C PHE A 248 5.96 -17.69 -41.34
N ALA A 249 5.89 -18.10 -42.62
CA ALA A 249 6.94 -17.91 -43.60
C ALA A 249 6.38 -17.37 -44.93
N PRO A 250 5.94 -16.10 -44.99
CA PRO A 250 5.14 -15.58 -46.12
C PRO A 250 5.80 -15.71 -47.49
N LEU A 251 7.12 -15.62 -47.57
CA LEU A 251 7.82 -15.77 -48.85
C LEU A 251 7.72 -17.19 -49.43
N GLN A 252 7.38 -18.20 -48.63
CA GLN A 252 7.07 -19.55 -49.12
C GLN A 252 5.79 -19.58 -49.98
N MET A 253 4.89 -18.59 -49.83
CA MET A 253 3.70 -18.44 -50.70
C MET A 253 4.09 -18.35 -52.18
N LEU A 254 5.27 -17.79 -52.48
CA LEU A 254 5.77 -17.67 -53.84
C LEU A 254 6.29 -18.99 -54.40
N VAL A 255 6.57 -19.99 -53.56
CA VAL A 255 7.18 -21.27 -53.96
C VAL A 255 6.16 -22.42 -53.93
N ASP A 256 5.19 -22.37 -53.02
CA ASP A 256 4.16 -23.40 -52.86
C ASP A 256 3.19 -23.46 -54.05
N ARG A 257 3.37 -24.47 -54.91
CA ARG A 257 2.53 -24.73 -56.09
C ARG A 257 1.04 -24.92 -55.75
N GLN A 258 0.71 -25.46 -54.58
CA GLN A 258 -0.68 -25.74 -54.21
C GLN A 258 -1.48 -24.48 -53.85
N SER A 259 -0.76 -23.40 -53.51
CA SER A 259 -1.36 -22.14 -53.08
C SER A 259 -1.22 -21.03 -54.11
N GLN A 260 -0.44 -21.22 -55.20
CA GLN A 260 -0.21 -20.20 -56.23
C GLN A 260 -1.48 -19.53 -56.75
N SER A 261 -2.53 -20.29 -57.07
CA SER A 261 -3.77 -19.70 -57.59
C SER A 261 -4.47 -18.80 -56.57
N LEU A 262 -4.41 -19.16 -55.29
CA LEU A 262 -4.98 -18.38 -54.20
C LEU A 262 -4.13 -17.15 -53.86
N VAL A 263 -2.80 -17.30 -53.94
CA VAL A 263 -1.87 -16.18 -53.75
C VAL A 263 -2.04 -15.17 -54.88
N THR A 264 -2.09 -15.60 -56.14
CA THR A 264 -2.36 -14.71 -57.29
C THR A 264 -3.71 -14.01 -57.13
N ALA A 265 -4.75 -14.74 -56.70
CA ALA A 265 -6.06 -14.14 -56.43
C ALA A 265 -5.99 -13.08 -55.32
N ALA A 266 -5.32 -13.37 -54.19
CA ALA A 266 -5.16 -12.41 -53.09
C ALA A 266 -4.34 -11.18 -53.51
N LEU A 267 -3.24 -11.36 -54.24
CA LEU A 267 -2.42 -10.25 -54.76
C LEU A 267 -3.20 -9.38 -55.77
N GLY A 268 -4.06 -9.99 -56.59
CA GLY A 268 -4.87 -9.28 -57.58
C GLY A 268 -6.09 -8.59 -56.97
N GLU A 269 -6.93 -9.33 -56.24
CA GLU A 269 -8.20 -8.85 -55.66
C GLU A 269 -7.97 -7.90 -54.48
N ASP A 270 -7.05 -8.24 -53.56
CA ASP A 270 -6.88 -7.47 -52.31
C ASP A 270 -5.82 -6.38 -52.43
N LEU A 271 -4.74 -6.59 -53.20
CA LEU A 271 -3.65 -5.61 -53.36
C LEU A 271 -3.69 -4.84 -54.68
N GLY A 272 -4.60 -5.20 -55.58
CA GLY A 272 -4.72 -4.54 -56.88
C GLY A 272 -3.50 -4.72 -57.79
N ILE A 273 -2.63 -5.71 -57.54
CA ILE A 273 -1.45 -5.97 -58.38
C ILE A 273 -1.92 -6.60 -59.69
N LYS A 274 -1.86 -5.83 -60.77
CA LYS A 274 -2.22 -6.31 -62.12
C LYS A 274 -1.00 -6.90 -62.81
N PRO A 275 -1.17 -7.82 -63.76
CA PRO A 275 -0.06 -8.33 -64.58
C PRO A 275 0.73 -7.20 -65.25
N SER A 276 0.00 -6.19 -65.75
CA SER A 276 0.58 -5.00 -66.40
C SER A 276 1.51 -4.21 -65.50
N ASP A 277 1.30 -4.23 -64.18
CA ASP A 277 2.15 -3.53 -63.21
C ASP A 277 3.55 -4.15 -63.11
N LEU A 278 3.69 -5.41 -63.52
CA LEU A 278 4.95 -6.15 -63.54
C LEU A 278 5.50 -6.33 -64.97
N GLY A 279 4.88 -5.69 -65.97
CA GLY A 279 5.23 -5.87 -67.39
C GLY A 279 4.81 -7.23 -67.95
N LEU A 280 3.80 -7.86 -67.37
CA LEU A 280 3.30 -9.18 -67.73
C LEU A 280 1.94 -9.08 -68.43
N THR A 281 1.62 -10.06 -69.28
CA THR A 281 0.32 -10.12 -69.97
C THR A 281 -0.69 -10.97 -69.22
N GLU A 282 -0.23 -11.97 -68.46
CA GLU A 282 -1.10 -12.93 -67.77
C GLU A 282 -0.89 -12.98 -66.25
N ALA A 283 -1.98 -13.15 -65.49
CA ALA A 283 -1.94 -13.25 -64.02
C ALA A 283 -1.14 -14.46 -63.50
N LYS A 284 -1.07 -15.55 -64.29
CA LYS A 284 -0.29 -16.75 -63.94
C LYS A 284 1.22 -16.48 -63.89
N GLU A 285 1.70 -15.42 -64.54
CA GLU A 285 3.11 -15.06 -64.62
C GLU A 285 3.60 -14.21 -63.43
N ILE A 286 2.67 -13.65 -62.64
CA ILE A 286 2.97 -12.80 -61.49
C ILE A 286 3.89 -13.52 -60.50
N ILE A 287 3.52 -14.73 -60.08
CA ILE A 287 4.30 -15.48 -59.08
C ILE A 287 5.69 -15.87 -59.61
N PRO A 288 5.86 -16.42 -60.83
CA PRO A 288 7.17 -16.62 -61.44
C PRO A 288 8.04 -15.36 -61.48
N ALA A 289 7.48 -14.21 -61.89
CA ALA A 289 8.21 -12.95 -61.95
C ALA A 289 8.66 -12.45 -60.57
N LEU A 290 7.77 -12.51 -59.56
CA LEU A 290 8.12 -12.17 -58.18
C LEU A 290 9.17 -13.13 -57.62
N ARG A 291 9.06 -14.44 -57.91
CA ARG A 291 10.03 -15.46 -57.51
C ARG A 291 11.41 -15.21 -58.12
N ALA A 292 11.49 -14.79 -59.38
CA ALA A 292 12.74 -14.45 -60.05
C ALA A 292 13.46 -13.27 -59.37
N LYS A 293 12.69 -12.31 -58.84
CA LYS A 293 13.20 -11.12 -58.13
C LYS A 293 13.47 -11.36 -56.63
N LEU A 294 13.02 -12.49 -56.08
CA LEU A 294 13.14 -12.81 -54.66
C LEU A 294 14.59 -12.81 -54.13
N PRO A 295 15.62 -13.35 -54.84
CA PRO A 295 16.99 -13.32 -54.36
C PRO A 295 17.52 -11.89 -54.14
N CYS A 296 17.20 -10.98 -55.07
CA CYS A 296 17.59 -9.57 -54.95
C CYS A 296 16.82 -8.86 -53.83
N PHE A 297 15.54 -9.16 -53.64
CA PHE A 297 14.75 -8.64 -52.53
C PHE A 297 15.31 -9.05 -51.16
N LEU A 298 15.59 -10.34 -50.96
CA LEU A 298 16.15 -10.86 -49.71
C LEU A 298 17.49 -10.20 -49.36
N LYS A 299 18.29 -9.89 -50.38
CA LYS A 299 19.57 -9.19 -50.23
C LYS A 299 19.38 -7.76 -49.75
N ILE A 300 18.49 -7.00 -50.38
CA ILE A 300 18.16 -5.62 -49.98
C ILE A 300 17.65 -5.59 -48.53
N VAL A 301 16.73 -6.49 -48.19
CA VAL A 301 16.14 -6.56 -46.84
C VAL A 301 17.18 -6.86 -45.78
N ARG A 302 18.08 -7.82 -46.02
CA ARG A 302 19.13 -8.21 -45.07
C ARG A 302 20.11 -7.08 -44.77
N GLU A 303 20.40 -6.23 -45.77
CA GLU A 303 21.28 -5.07 -45.60
C GLU A 303 20.57 -3.86 -44.95
N ALA A 304 19.24 -3.80 -45.03
CA ALA A 304 18.44 -2.74 -44.43
C ALA A 304 18.15 -2.93 -42.93
N GLU A 305 18.49 -4.08 -42.34
CA GLU A 305 18.24 -4.34 -40.91
C GLU A 305 19.28 -3.61 -40.02
N PRO A 306 18.84 -2.74 -39.09
CA PRO A 306 19.75 -1.95 -38.25
C PRO A 306 20.48 -2.86 -37.25
N GLY A 307 21.81 -2.94 -37.40
CA GLY A 307 22.69 -3.75 -36.57
C GLY A 307 23.83 -4.46 -37.32
N ALA A 308 23.79 -4.47 -38.66
CA ALA A 308 24.80 -5.13 -39.48
C ALA A 308 26.08 -4.30 -39.75
N ASP A 309 26.11 -3.01 -39.42
CA ASP A 309 27.19 -2.08 -39.82
C ASP A 309 27.70 -1.27 -38.60
N THR A 310 28.55 -1.87 -37.76
CA THR A 310 29.36 -1.12 -36.77
C THR A 310 30.85 -1.46 -36.79
N GLY A 311 31.34 -2.19 -37.81
CA GLY A 311 32.76 -2.54 -37.92
C GLY A 311 33.30 -2.29 -39.32
N THR A 312 34.57 -1.89 -39.39
CA THR A 312 35.40 -1.57 -40.57
C THR A 312 34.99 -2.19 -41.92
N PRO A 313 35.11 -1.45 -43.04
CA PRO A 313 34.69 -1.92 -44.36
C PRO A 313 35.57 -3.07 -44.84
N SER A 314 35.15 -4.30 -44.55
CA SER A 314 35.74 -5.49 -45.17
C SER A 314 35.43 -5.51 -46.68
N LEU A 315 36.27 -6.19 -47.47
CA LEU A 315 36.00 -6.42 -48.89
C LEU A 315 34.60 -7.05 -49.12
N LEU A 316 34.15 -7.87 -48.18
CA LEU A 316 32.82 -8.47 -48.15
C LEU A 316 31.68 -7.44 -48.02
N SER A 317 31.85 -6.37 -47.22
CA SER A 317 30.83 -5.32 -47.11
C SER A 317 30.84 -4.37 -48.32
N GLN A 318 31.95 -4.25 -49.03
CA GLN A 318 32.01 -3.52 -50.32
C GLN A 318 31.36 -4.32 -51.46
N ILE A 319 31.63 -5.63 -51.52
CA ILE A 319 30.97 -6.54 -52.48
C ILE A 319 29.47 -6.62 -52.21
N SER A 320 29.05 -6.68 -50.94
CA SER A 320 27.62 -6.68 -50.58
C SER A 320 26.94 -5.37 -51.03
N ARG A 321 27.56 -4.21 -50.78
CA ARG A 321 27.06 -2.89 -51.20
C ARG A 321 26.91 -2.73 -52.71
N GLN A 322 27.93 -3.12 -53.50
CA GLN A 322 27.82 -3.03 -54.96
C GLN A 322 26.70 -3.92 -55.50
N SER A 323 26.52 -5.08 -54.88
CA SER A 323 25.54 -6.05 -55.32
C SER A 323 24.13 -5.77 -54.82
N SER A 324 23.95 -5.01 -53.73
CA SER A 324 22.65 -4.44 -53.36
C SER A 324 22.27 -3.25 -54.22
N GLU A 325 23.21 -2.40 -54.65
CA GLU A 325 22.93 -1.35 -55.64
C GLU A 325 22.44 -1.91 -56.98
N ILE A 326 23.02 -3.03 -57.44
CA ILE A 326 22.51 -3.76 -58.63
C ILE A 326 21.07 -4.22 -58.39
N CYS A 327 20.80 -4.86 -57.25
CA CYS A 327 19.46 -5.32 -56.91
C CYS A 327 18.45 -4.16 -56.75
N LEU A 328 18.87 -3.01 -56.21
CA LEU A 328 18.01 -1.83 -56.11
C LEU A 328 17.60 -1.33 -57.51
N LYS A 329 18.54 -1.30 -58.46
CA LYS A 329 18.25 -0.96 -59.86
C LYS A 329 17.25 -1.92 -60.50
N GLU A 330 17.29 -3.22 -60.19
CA GLU A 330 16.30 -4.20 -60.68
C GLU A 330 14.87 -3.93 -60.20
N PHE A 331 14.72 -3.21 -59.09
CA PHE A 331 13.46 -2.73 -58.54
C PHE A 331 13.18 -1.26 -58.86
N GLY A 332 13.95 -0.65 -59.77
CA GLY A 332 13.74 0.74 -60.15
C GLY A 332 14.12 1.75 -59.06
N MET A 333 14.98 1.37 -58.12
CA MET A 333 15.44 2.22 -57.02
C MET A 333 16.91 2.58 -57.19
N GLN A 334 17.29 3.77 -56.72
CA GLN A 334 18.69 4.20 -56.67
C GLN A 334 19.00 4.91 -55.34
N VAL A 335 20.15 4.58 -54.76
CA VAL A 335 20.69 5.29 -53.60
C VAL A 335 21.25 6.63 -54.04
N GLY A 336 20.72 7.71 -53.49
CA GLY A 336 21.26 9.05 -53.58
C GLY A 336 21.80 9.52 -52.22
N LEU A 337 22.44 10.69 -52.21
CA LEU A 337 22.77 11.42 -51.00
C LEU A 337 21.92 12.70 -51.00
N ASN A 338 21.24 12.98 -49.89
CA ASN A 338 20.64 14.29 -49.66
C ASN A 338 21.72 15.35 -49.42
N GLY A 339 21.34 16.63 -49.44
CA GLY A 339 22.25 17.76 -49.20
C GLY A 339 23.06 17.69 -47.89
N ASP A 340 22.57 16.91 -46.91
CA ASP A 340 23.22 16.70 -45.62
C ASP A 340 24.15 15.46 -45.59
N GLY A 341 24.44 14.85 -46.76
CA GLY A 341 25.26 13.63 -46.86
C GLY A 341 24.56 12.35 -46.36
N VAL A 342 23.26 12.41 -46.07
CA VAL A 342 22.44 11.27 -45.64
C VAL A 342 21.99 10.47 -46.86
N ARG A 343 22.15 9.15 -46.82
CA ARG A 343 21.67 8.25 -47.88
C ARG A 343 20.15 8.28 -47.98
N THR A 344 19.64 8.48 -49.19
CA THR A 344 18.22 8.39 -49.53
C THR A 344 17.97 7.43 -50.66
N LEU A 345 16.81 6.80 -50.65
CA LEU A 345 16.35 5.92 -51.74
C LEU A 345 15.40 6.73 -52.62
N SER A 346 15.76 6.86 -53.90
CA SER A 346 14.91 7.47 -54.93
C SER A 346 14.29 6.39 -55.81
N ILE A 347 13.01 6.53 -56.13
CA ILE A 347 12.30 5.65 -57.07
C ILE A 347 12.43 6.27 -58.46
N GLN A 348 13.04 5.53 -59.38
CA GLN A 348 13.29 5.92 -60.77
C GLN A 348 12.30 5.27 -61.73
N ASP A 349 11.77 4.09 -61.39
CA ASP A 349 10.84 3.31 -62.20
C ASP A 349 9.74 2.73 -61.30
N GLU A 350 8.56 3.37 -61.33
CA GLU A 350 7.42 3.01 -60.49
C GLU A 350 6.91 1.59 -60.76
N ALA A 351 6.93 1.15 -62.03
CA ALA A 351 6.46 -0.20 -62.39
C ALA A 351 7.36 -1.28 -61.79
N LYS A 352 8.69 -1.10 -61.86
CA LYS A 352 9.63 -2.03 -61.21
C LYS A 352 9.54 -1.98 -59.68
N PHE A 353 9.23 -0.80 -59.13
CA PHE A 353 9.05 -0.64 -57.69
C PHE A 353 7.81 -1.39 -57.17
N LYS A 354 6.73 -1.53 -57.95
CA LYS A 354 5.57 -2.34 -57.56
C LYS A 354 5.92 -3.80 -57.27
N ALA A 355 6.89 -4.38 -57.97
CA ALA A 355 7.39 -5.72 -57.66
C ALA A 355 8.08 -5.78 -56.28
N PHE A 356 8.84 -4.74 -55.93
CA PHE A 356 9.44 -4.62 -54.60
C PHE A 356 8.36 -4.45 -53.54
N ALA A 357 7.41 -3.55 -53.76
CA ALA A 357 6.29 -3.29 -52.85
C ALA A 357 5.46 -4.57 -52.59
N ALA A 358 5.20 -5.36 -53.63
CA ALA A 358 4.53 -6.65 -53.50
C ALA A 358 5.31 -7.65 -52.64
N LEU A 359 6.62 -7.82 -52.90
CA LEU A 359 7.48 -8.72 -52.10
C LEU A 359 7.63 -8.24 -50.65
N PHE A 360 7.77 -6.93 -50.47
CA PHE A 360 7.82 -6.29 -49.16
C PHE A 360 6.52 -6.53 -48.41
N TYR A 361 5.39 -6.29 -49.05
CA TYR A 361 4.08 -6.56 -48.48
C TYR A 361 3.93 -8.02 -48.07
N ILE A 362 4.25 -8.99 -48.94
CA ILE A 362 4.22 -10.41 -48.60
C ILE A 362 5.08 -10.69 -47.36
N LYS A 363 6.32 -10.18 -47.31
CA LYS A 363 7.19 -10.31 -46.12
C LYS A 363 6.56 -9.72 -44.86
N GLU A 364 5.91 -8.57 -44.97
CA GLU A 364 5.28 -7.88 -43.84
C GLU A 364 3.98 -8.58 -43.38
N VAL A 365 3.29 -9.34 -44.25
CA VAL A 365 2.12 -10.17 -43.89
C VAL A 365 2.55 -11.46 -43.17
N SER A 366 3.28 -11.32 -42.07
CA SER A 366 3.72 -12.43 -41.22
C SER A 366 3.00 -12.44 -39.88
N LEU A 367 2.53 -13.62 -39.44
CA LEU A 367 2.02 -13.81 -38.08
C LEU A 367 3.10 -13.64 -37.01
N ASN A 368 4.40 -13.71 -37.36
CA ASN A 368 5.48 -13.41 -36.42
C ASN A 368 5.52 -11.92 -36.01
N LYS A 369 4.80 -11.05 -36.71
CA LYS A 369 4.65 -9.62 -36.39
C LYS A 369 3.37 -9.30 -35.63
N VAL A 370 2.54 -10.31 -35.45
CA VAL A 370 1.29 -10.22 -34.71
C VAL A 370 1.58 -10.65 -33.28
N THR A 371 1.27 -9.79 -32.33
CA THR A 371 1.49 -10.06 -30.90
C THR A 371 0.16 -10.35 -30.23
N VAL A 372 0.13 -11.39 -29.39
CA VAL A 372 -1.03 -11.66 -28.55
C VAL A 372 -0.77 -11.02 -27.19
N THR A 373 -1.64 -10.10 -26.80
CA THR A 373 -1.53 -9.37 -25.54
C THR A 373 -2.60 -9.87 -24.58
N VAL A 374 -2.16 -10.23 -23.38
CA VAL A 374 -3.02 -10.59 -22.25
C VAL A 374 -3.13 -9.39 -21.33
N ASP A 375 -4.35 -8.90 -21.14
CA ASP A 375 -4.66 -7.81 -20.24
C ASP A 375 -5.28 -8.34 -18.94
N GLY A 376 -4.80 -7.82 -17.81
CA GLY A 376 -5.20 -8.28 -16.50
C GLY A 376 -4.55 -7.52 -15.36
N VAL A 377 -5.05 -7.75 -14.15
CA VAL A 377 -4.57 -7.13 -12.92
C VAL A 377 -4.06 -8.20 -11.96
N LEU A 378 -2.93 -7.91 -11.31
CA LEU A 378 -2.46 -8.69 -10.18
C LEU A 378 -3.19 -8.20 -8.93
N SER A 379 -3.94 -9.09 -8.28
CA SER A 379 -4.66 -8.83 -7.05
C SER A 379 -4.00 -9.57 -5.89
N VAL A 380 -3.74 -8.84 -4.80
CA VAL A 380 -3.23 -9.42 -3.56
C VAL A 380 -4.31 -9.32 -2.50
N GLU A 381 -4.54 -10.43 -1.79
CA GLU A 381 -5.41 -10.41 -0.62
C GLU A 381 -4.70 -9.69 0.53
N VAL A 382 -5.11 -8.45 0.79
CA VAL A 382 -4.46 -7.53 1.75
C VAL A 382 -4.49 -8.07 3.19
N SER A 383 -5.47 -8.91 3.53
CA SER A 383 -5.59 -9.57 4.84
C SER A 383 -4.48 -10.61 5.09
N ALA A 384 -3.89 -11.18 4.03
CA ALA A 384 -2.91 -12.26 4.10
C ALA A 384 -1.45 -11.78 4.11
N ILE A 385 -1.21 -10.48 3.93
CA ILE A 385 0.13 -9.89 3.94
C ILE A 385 0.47 -9.41 5.34
N GLU A 386 1.72 -9.65 5.75
CA GLU A 386 2.30 -9.10 6.97
C GLU A 386 2.26 -7.57 6.95
N PRO A 387 1.74 -6.93 8.02
CA PRO A 387 1.72 -5.48 8.11
C PRO A 387 3.15 -4.94 8.20
N ARG A 388 3.40 -3.76 7.63
CA ARG A 388 4.69 -3.09 7.72
C ARG A 388 4.54 -1.74 8.38
N VAL A 389 5.28 -1.50 9.45
CA VAL A 389 5.34 -0.21 10.14
C VAL A 389 6.51 0.60 9.60
N GLU A 390 6.24 1.82 9.14
CA GLU A 390 7.26 2.75 8.64
C GLU A 390 7.58 3.86 9.63
N SER A 391 6.56 4.37 10.33
CA SER A 391 6.74 5.39 11.37
C SER A 391 5.64 5.35 12.41
N VAL A 392 5.96 5.86 13.61
CA VAL A 392 5.01 6.08 14.70
C VAL A 392 5.11 7.54 15.10
N THR A 393 3.97 8.22 15.13
CA THR A 393 3.87 9.64 15.52
C THR A 393 2.80 9.80 16.59
N PHE A 394 3.03 10.71 17.52
CA PHE A 394 2.08 11.04 18.59
C PHE A 394 1.46 12.40 18.33
N ASP A 395 0.19 12.55 18.72
CA ASP A 395 -0.48 13.84 18.74
C ASP A 395 -0.04 14.65 19.95
N GLU A 396 -0.12 15.98 19.88
CA GLU A 396 0.23 16.85 20.99
C GLU A 396 -0.79 16.76 22.12
N VAL A 397 -0.30 16.86 23.37
CA VAL A 397 -1.13 16.95 24.56
C VAL A 397 -1.27 18.41 24.96
N ALA A 398 -2.50 18.87 25.13
CA ALA A 398 -2.79 20.25 25.55
C ALA A 398 -2.03 20.61 26.85
N GLY A 399 -1.32 21.74 26.84
CA GLY A 399 -0.53 22.22 27.98
C GLY A 399 0.84 21.55 28.14
N CYS A 400 1.25 20.66 27.23
CA CYS A 400 2.51 19.92 27.34
C CYS A 400 3.26 19.72 26.01
N GLY A 401 2.55 19.73 24.87
CA GLY A 401 3.16 19.55 23.55
C GLY A 401 3.34 18.08 23.17
N GLY A 402 4.33 17.79 22.31
CA GLY A 402 4.55 16.47 21.72
C GLY A 402 5.53 15.55 22.47
N PRO A 403 5.91 14.41 21.86
CA PRO A 403 6.71 13.35 22.51
C PRO A 403 8.15 13.74 22.90
N ASN A 404 8.62 14.92 22.50
CA ASN A 404 9.95 15.42 22.84
C ASN A 404 9.98 16.21 24.16
N THR A 405 8.85 16.35 24.85
CA THR A 405 8.75 17.05 26.14
C THR A 405 8.62 16.07 27.30
N GLU A 406 9.20 16.40 28.46
CA GLU A 406 9.18 15.54 29.66
C GLU A 406 7.77 15.29 30.17
N CYS A 407 6.94 16.32 30.17
CA CYS A 407 5.55 16.25 30.60
C CYS A 407 4.73 15.24 29.77
N PHE A 408 5.11 14.99 28.51
CA PHE A 408 4.38 14.09 27.62
C PHE A 408 4.49 12.66 28.13
N TRP A 409 5.61 12.30 28.72
CA TRP A 409 5.84 10.96 29.25
C TRP A 409 5.45 10.82 30.71
N SER A 410 4.70 11.77 31.30
CA SER A 410 4.19 11.67 32.67
C SER A 410 2.70 11.26 32.71
N SER A 411 2.34 10.37 33.65
CA SER A 411 0.96 9.92 33.85
C SER A 411 0.05 10.98 34.48
N SER A 412 0.59 12.07 35.04
CA SER A 412 -0.19 13.11 35.72
C SER A 412 -0.86 14.12 34.77
N ILE A 413 -0.44 14.18 33.50
CA ILE A 413 -0.92 15.15 32.52
C ILE A 413 -1.84 14.48 31.49
N GLY A 414 -2.97 15.13 31.19
CA GLY A 414 -3.97 14.63 30.24
C GLY A 414 -4.59 13.29 30.65
N GLY A 415 -4.65 12.99 31.95
CA GLY A 415 -5.12 11.70 32.47
C GLY A 415 -4.25 10.50 32.07
N GLY A 416 -3.01 10.76 31.63
CA GLY A 416 -2.08 9.76 31.10
C GLY A 416 -2.42 9.26 29.69
N VAL A 417 -3.48 9.77 29.04
CA VAL A 417 -3.89 9.29 27.71
C VAL A 417 -3.02 9.94 26.63
N ARG A 418 -2.51 9.13 25.70
CA ARG A 418 -1.75 9.56 24.52
C ARG A 418 -2.39 8.98 23.28
N THR A 419 -2.59 9.82 22.28
CA THR A 419 -3.06 9.40 20.96
C THR A 419 -1.95 9.56 19.94
N GLY A 420 -2.02 8.77 18.88
CA GLY A 420 -1.04 8.83 17.81
C GLY A 420 -1.51 8.05 16.60
N LYS A 421 -0.63 7.99 15.60
CA LYS A 421 -0.82 7.20 14.40
C LYS A 421 0.46 6.45 14.02
N VAL A 422 0.27 5.22 13.61
CA VAL A 422 1.27 4.39 12.95
C VAL A 422 1.05 4.53 11.44
N THR A 423 2.08 4.91 10.70
CA THR A 423 2.05 4.97 9.23
C THR A 423 2.81 3.77 8.67
N GLY A 424 2.28 3.15 7.63
CA GLY A 424 2.82 1.92 7.08
C GLY A 424 2.01 1.39 5.90
N ASN A 425 2.09 0.08 5.65
CA ASN A 425 1.31 -0.60 4.62
C ASN A 425 0.60 -1.83 5.22
N PHE A 426 -0.56 -2.17 4.67
CA PHE A 426 -1.35 -3.36 5.04
C PHE A 426 -1.82 -3.38 6.49
N LEU A 427 -2.10 -2.20 7.07
CA LEU A 427 -2.45 -2.02 8.47
C LEU A 427 -3.93 -2.29 8.78
N SER A 428 -4.78 -2.45 7.76
CA SER A 428 -6.22 -2.66 7.94
C SER A 428 -6.51 -3.90 8.79
N GLY A 429 -7.39 -3.75 9.78
CA GLY A 429 -7.74 -4.83 10.73
C GLY A 429 -6.61 -5.23 11.68
N GLY A 430 -5.51 -4.48 11.70
CA GLY A 430 -4.40 -4.68 12.62
C GLY A 430 -4.73 -4.24 14.05
N THR A 431 -4.13 -4.94 15.01
CA THR A 431 -4.08 -4.56 16.42
C THR A 431 -2.66 -4.10 16.77
N LEU A 432 -2.52 -3.07 17.59
CA LEU A 432 -1.21 -2.56 18.00
C LEU A 432 -0.75 -3.24 19.29
N ASP A 433 0.52 -3.61 19.34
CA ASP A 433 1.18 -4.21 20.49
C ASP A 433 2.53 -3.52 20.75
N ILE A 434 2.91 -3.42 22.03
CA ILE A 434 4.17 -2.79 22.47
C ILE A 434 4.83 -3.70 23.52
N PRO A 435 5.47 -4.81 23.09
CA PRO A 435 6.08 -5.77 24.01
C PRO A 435 7.12 -5.12 24.93
N GLY A 436 7.05 -5.45 26.22
CA GLY A 436 8.00 -4.98 27.24
C GLY A 436 7.74 -3.58 27.78
N ALA A 437 6.55 -3.04 27.54
CA ALA A 437 6.08 -1.74 28.03
C ALA A 437 4.87 -1.84 28.97
N GLU A 438 4.50 -3.03 29.42
CA GLU A 438 3.29 -3.32 30.20
C GLU A 438 3.29 -2.63 31.58
N ASP A 439 4.48 -2.37 32.13
CA ASP A 439 4.69 -1.64 33.38
C ASP A 439 4.37 -0.14 33.28
N PHE A 440 4.46 0.41 32.07
CA PHE A 440 4.33 1.84 31.80
C PHE A 440 3.04 2.17 31.05
N ILE A 441 2.61 1.28 30.16
CA ILE A 441 1.50 1.47 29.24
C ILE A 441 0.36 0.51 29.60
N GLY A 442 -0.87 1.04 29.60
CA GLY A 442 -2.13 0.33 29.74
C GLY A 442 -3.14 0.84 28.69
N ASP A 443 -4.28 0.16 28.62
CA ASP A 443 -5.41 0.53 27.76
C ASP A 443 -5.03 0.84 26.29
N LEU A 444 -4.05 0.14 25.73
CA LEU A 444 -3.65 0.26 24.34
C LEU A 444 -4.79 -0.21 23.43
N LYS A 445 -5.33 0.71 22.62
CA LYS A 445 -6.47 0.45 21.72
C LYS A 445 -6.24 1.12 20.37
N VAL A 446 -6.70 0.45 19.32
CA VAL A 446 -6.79 1.03 17.98
C VAL A 446 -8.07 1.87 17.91
N VAL A 447 -7.96 3.06 17.32
CA VAL A 447 -9.08 3.97 17.09
C VAL A 447 -9.53 3.79 15.64
N PRO A 448 -10.74 3.23 15.38
CA PRO A 448 -11.21 2.96 14.02
C PRO A 448 -11.35 4.24 13.19
N GLU A 449 -11.77 5.34 13.82
CA GLU A 449 -11.97 6.62 13.14
C GLU A 449 -10.64 7.16 12.59
N GLY A 450 -10.57 7.30 11.27
CA GLY A 450 -9.37 7.79 10.58
C GLY A 450 -8.25 6.75 10.43
N SER A 451 -8.51 5.48 10.77
CA SER A 451 -7.65 4.37 10.41
C SER A 451 -7.96 3.89 8.98
N SER A 452 -6.92 3.52 8.24
CA SER A 452 -6.96 3.01 6.86
C SER A 452 -5.85 1.97 6.67
N ASP A 453 -5.68 1.47 5.44
CA ASP A 453 -4.63 0.48 5.17
C ASP A 453 -3.20 1.03 5.36
N ASN A 454 -3.04 2.34 5.26
CA ASN A 454 -1.73 2.99 5.37
C ASN A 454 -1.52 3.72 6.71
N VAL A 455 -2.58 3.85 7.52
CA VAL A 455 -2.55 4.63 8.77
C VAL A 455 -3.37 3.92 9.82
N LEU A 456 -2.77 3.58 10.97
CA LEU A 456 -3.47 3.02 12.12
C LEU A 456 -3.44 4.02 13.27
N ARG A 457 -4.58 4.60 13.62
CA ARG A 457 -4.69 5.48 14.80
C ARG A 457 -4.79 4.64 16.07
N PHE A 458 -4.16 5.10 17.14
CA PHE A 458 -4.18 4.41 18.43
C PHE A 458 -4.31 5.40 19.59
N SER A 459 -4.78 4.86 20.71
CA SER A 459 -4.81 5.51 22.01
C SER A 459 -4.19 4.57 23.03
N LEU A 460 -3.37 5.11 23.92
CA LEU A 460 -2.78 4.37 25.04
C LEU A 460 -2.85 5.21 26.31
N LYS A 461 -2.81 4.56 27.47
CA LYS A 461 -2.82 5.22 28.77
C LYS A 461 -1.55 4.89 29.54
N LEU A 462 -0.83 5.90 30.00
CA LEU A 462 0.34 5.74 30.85
C LEU A 462 -0.10 5.37 32.27
N LYS A 463 0.30 4.19 32.74
CA LYS A 463 0.14 3.75 34.14
C LYS A 463 1.15 4.45 35.05
N LYS A 464 2.35 4.67 34.52
CA LYS A 464 3.49 5.34 35.17
C LYS A 464 4.21 6.15 34.10
N GLY A 465 5.02 7.11 34.53
CA GLY A 465 5.83 7.85 33.55
C GLY A 465 6.82 6.96 32.82
N VAL A 466 7.24 7.36 31.61
CA VAL A 466 8.25 6.63 30.83
C VAL A 466 9.59 7.35 30.93
N PRO A 467 10.68 6.70 31.37
CA PRO A 467 11.98 7.35 31.49
C PRO A 467 12.55 7.69 30.11
N THR A 468 13.41 8.71 30.05
CA THR A 468 14.18 9.07 28.84
C THR A 468 15.16 7.95 28.48
N GLY A 469 15.41 7.74 27.20
CA GLY A 469 16.27 6.69 26.65
C GLY A 469 15.63 5.31 26.53
N ARG A 470 14.37 5.12 26.94
CA ARG A 470 13.67 3.83 26.84
C ARG A 470 13.22 3.56 25.41
N THR A 471 13.49 2.36 24.91
CA THR A 471 13.01 1.92 23.60
C THR A 471 11.63 1.27 23.73
N LEU A 472 10.66 1.79 22.99
CA LEU A 472 9.32 1.24 22.81
C LEU A 472 9.26 0.55 21.45
N ASN A 473 8.92 -0.74 21.43
CA ASN A 473 8.88 -1.55 20.21
C ASN A 473 7.44 -1.68 19.73
N PHE A 474 7.05 -0.96 18.68
CA PHE A 474 5.70 -1.03 18.14
C PHE A 474 5.59 -2.18 17.14
N LYS A 475 4.60 -3.06 17.35
CA LYS A 475 4.23 -4.15 16.44
C LYS A 475 2.77 -4.05 16.05
N VAL A 476 2.46 -4.27 14.78
CA VAL A 476 1.09 -4.43 14.32
C VAL A 476 0.82 -5.92 14.06
N ASN A 477 -0.23 -6.44 14.68
CA ASN A 477 -0.62 -7.85 14.60
C ASN A 477 -1.95 -7.97 13.87
N LYS A 478 -2.02 -8.82 12.84
CA LYS A 478 -3.25 -9.15 12.10
C LYS A 478 -3.62 -10.63 12.30
N PRO A 479 -4.91 -10.99 12.32
CA PRO A 479 -5.30 -12.39 12.25
C PRO A 479 -4.90 -12.97 10.89
N LYS A 480 -4.27 -14.15 10.87
CA LYS A 480 -3.94 -14.84 9.62
C LYS A 480 -5.21 -15.47 9.03
N PRO A 481 -5.62 -15.15 7.79
CA PRO A 481 -6.82 -15.75 7.19
C PRO A 481 -6.77 -17.28 7.20
N GLY A 482 -7.85 -17.92 7.66
CA GLY A 482 -7.96 -19.39 7.70
C GLY A 482 -7.10 -20.09 8.77
N SER A 483 -6.49 -19.34 9.71
CA SER A 483 -5.67 -19.89 10.79
C SER A 483 -5.93 -19.15 12.10
N THR A 484 -5.62 -19.79 13.23
CA THR A 484 -5.57 -19.13 14.54
C THR A 484 -4.27 -18.33 14.75
N GLY A 485 -3.33 -18.41 13.81
CA GLY A 485 -2.07 -17.67 13.84
C GLY A 485 -2.25 -16.17 13.61
N LYS A 486 -1.19 -15.40 13.92
CA LYS A 486 -1.11 -13.96 13.68
C LYS A 486 -0.03 -13.65 12.65
N LEU A 487 -0.26 -12.63 11.83
CA LEU A 487 0.74 -11.99 11.00
C LEU A 487 1.29 -10.80 11.78
N GLU A 488 2.58 -10.80 12.07
CA GLU A 488 3.23 -9.76 12.87
C GLU A 488 4.10 -8.88 12.00
N SER A 489 4.06 -7.56 12.22
CA SER A 489 5.04 -6.67 11.62
C SER A 489 6.42 -6.83 12.26
N PRO A 490 7.51 -6.49 11.54
CA PRO A 490 8.76 -6.14 12.19
C PRO A 490 8.54 -5.06 13.25
N ALA A 491 9.31 -5.11 14.34
CA ALA A 491 9.19 -4.14 15.42
C ALA A 491 9.76 -2.78 14.98
N PHE A 492 8.95 -1.72 15.10
CA PHE A 492 9.42 -0.35 14.94
C PHE A 492 9.91 0.19 16.28
N MET A 493 11.19 0.51 16.36
CA MET A 493 11.82 1.00 17.58
C MET A 493 11.65 2.52 17.68
N LEU A 494 10.94 2.97 18.71
CA LEU A 494 10.86 4.38 19.09
C LEU A 494 11.61 4.59 20.41
N GLN A 495 12.66 5.40 20.40
CA GLN A 495 13.36 5.77 21.63
C GLN A 495 12.69 7.01 22.24
N THR A 496 12.34 6.95 23.52
CA THR A 496 11.91 8.15 24.26
C THR A 496 13.10 9.08 24.42
N ALA A 497 13.02 10.29 23.87
CA ALA A 497 14.09 11.27 23.96
C ALA A 497 13.49 12.63 24.28
N PHE A 498 13.68 13.07 25.52
CA PHE A 498 13.26 14.40 25.96
C PHE A 498 14.31 14.98 26.89
N PHE A 499 14.38 16.31 26.88
CA PHE A 499 15.22 17.06 27.80
C PHE A 499 14.41 17.38 29.06
N PRO A 500 14.87 16.91 30.22
CA PRO A 500 14.12 17.11 31.44
C PRO A 500 14.30 18.56 31.91
N GLY A 501 13.18 19.23 32.20
CA GLY A 501 13.16 20.64 32.56
C GLY A 501 13.71 20.88 33.96
N THR A 502 14.17 22.11 34.22
CA THR A 502 14.39 22.57 35.59
C THR A 502 13.11 23.25 36.08
N PRO A 503 12.48 22.75 37.16
CA PRO A 503 11.27 23.38 37.69
C PRO A 503 11.57 24.81 38.16
N THR A 504 10.57 25.67 38.14
CA THR A 504 10.64 27.02 38.73
C THR A 504 9.69 27.12 39.91
N LEU A 505 10.13 27.76 40.99
CA LEU A 505 9.32 28.01 42.17
C LEU A 505 8.95 29.49 42.18
N ALA A 506 7.69 29.78 41.88
CA ALA A 506 7.15 31.14 41.80
C ALA A 506 6.55 31.62 43.12
N GLY A 507 6.11 30.75 44.02
CA GLY A 507 5.56 31.19 45.30
C GLY A 507 5.09 30.05 46.18
N VAL A 508 4.93 30.33 47.48
CA VAL A 508 4.42 29.38 48.46
C VAL A 508 3.41 30.08 49.35
N GLY A 509 2.26 29.45 49.58
CA GLY A 509 1.25 29.93 50.50
C GLY A 509 0.76 28.81 51.43
N LEU A 510 0.51 29.16 52.69
CA LEU A 510 -0.14 28.29 53.66
C LEU A 510 -1.56 28.81 53.91
N LYS A 511 -2.56 27.95 53.68
CA LYS A 511 -3.95 28.24 54.01
C LYS A 511 -4.62 26.99 54.55
N ASP A 512 -5.29 27.11 55.69
CA ASP A 512 -6.07 26.03 56.32
C ASP A 512 -5.25 24.74 56.53
N GLY A 513 -3.97 24.87 56.91
CA GLY A 513 -3.06 23.74 57.10
C GLY A 513 -2.52 23.11 55.80
N LYS A 514 -2.92 23.63 54.64
CA LYS A 514 -2.46 23.16 53.33
C LYS A 514 -1.45 24.10 52.71
N VAL A 515 -0.30 23.55 52.33
CA VAL A 515 0.74 24.29 51.60
C VAL A 515 0.47 24.19 50.11
N THR A 516 0.44 25.34 49.44
CA THR A 516 0.35 25.47 48.00
C THR A 516 1.63 26.09 47.46
N VAL A 517 2.34 25.36 46.63
CA VAL A 517 3.51 25.83 45.88
C VAL A 517 3.05 26.14 44.47
N THR A 518 3.29 27.35 43.99
CA THR A 518 3.03 27.77 42.61
C THR A 518 4.33 27.90 41.85
N GLY A 519 4.33 27.56 40.57
CA GLY A 519 5.54 27.54 39.75
C GLY A 519 5.28 27.08 38.33
N ALA A 520 6.31 26.55 37.68
CA ALA A 520 6.19 25.90 36.39
C ALA A 520 7.14 24.71 36.28
N GLY A 521 6.81 23.77 35.40
CA GLY A 521 7.66 22.59 35.14
C GLY A 521 7.65 21.57 36.28
N PHE A 522 6.59 21.56 37.09
CA PHE A 522 6.39 20.50 38.09
C PHE A 522 5.87 19.24 37.40
N VAL A 523 6.81 18.44 36.90
CA VAL A 523 6.53 17.16 36.25
C VAL A 523 7.01 16.03 37.14
N ASP A 524 6.08 15.17 37.56
CA ASP A 524 6.42 13.92 38.23
C ASP A 524 6.87 12.90 37.16
N ALA A 525 8.16 12.91 36.87
CA ALA A 525 8.81 12.00 35.94
C ALA A 525 9.36 10.76 36.68
N PRO A 526 9.60 9.63 36.01
CA PRO A 526 10.26 8.49 36.63
C PRO A 526 11.72 8.81 37.03
N ALA A 527 12.28 7.97 37.88
CA ALA A 527 13.71 7.99 38.15
C ALA A 527 14.53 7.98 36.83
N PRO A 528 15.61 8.78 36.74
CA PRO A 528 16.22 9.56 37.81
C PRO A 528 15.61 10.96 38.03
N ASN A 529 14.61 11.38 37.26
CA ASN A 529 14.05 12.74 37.29
C ASN A 529 12.81 12.89 38.19
N ALA A 530 12.62 11.98 39.17
CA ALA A 530 11.47 12.03 40.07
C ALA A 530 11.37 13.34 40.83
N LEU A 531 10.16 13.88 40.90
CA LEU A 531 9.90 15.12 41.62
C LEU A 531 9.88 14.81 43.12
N SER A 532 10.73 15.49 43.87
CA SER A 532 10.76 15.41 45.33
C SER A 532 10.53 16.79 45.93
N VAL A 533 9.66 16.83 46.93
CA VAL A 533 9.33 18.05 47.67
C VAL A 533 9.86 17.90 49.08
N LYS A 534 10.71 18.83 49.48
CA LYS A 534 11.32 18.89 50.81
C LYS A 534 10.86 20.16 51.50
N LEU A 535 10.65 20.06 52.80
CA LEU A 535 10.21 21.14 53.65
C LEU A 535 11.26 21.36 54.74
N MET A 536 11.83 22.56 54.79
CA MET A 536 12.81 22.96 55.79
C MET A 536 12.12 23.78 56.89
N ALA A 537 12.22 23.28 58.12
CA ALA A 537 11.71 23.92 59.32
C ALA A 537 12.60 25.08 59.80
N PRO A 538 12.11 25.97 60.69
CA PRO A 538 12.87 27.11 61.21
C PRO A 538 14.17 26.71 61.93
N ASN A 539 14.21 25.53 62.54
CA ASN A 539 15.39 24.93 63.17
C ASN A 539 16.36 24.26 62.15
N LYS A 540 16.12 24.44 60.85
CA LYS A 540 16.86 23.87 59.71
C LYS A 540 16.72 22.36 59.52
N THR A 541 15.79 21.67 60.21
CA THR A 541 15.50 20.27 59.91
C THR A 541 14.74 20.14 58.59
N VAL A 542 15.18 19.24 57.71
CA VAL A 542 14.57 19.01 56.40
C VAL A 542 13.76 17.71 56.42
N GLN A 543 12.50 17.79 56.03
CA GLN A 543 11.59 16.65 55.90
C GLN A 543 11.16 16.47 54.44
N THR A 544 11.15 15.23 53.95
CA THR A 544 10.61 14.93 52.62
C THR A 544 9.10 14.72 52.71
N ILE A 545 8.35 15.46 51.89
CA ILE A 545 6.90 15.34 51.81
C ILE A 545 6.54 14.09 51.02
N GLN A 546 5.70 13.25 51.62
CA GLN A 546 5.18 12.05 50.97
C GLN A 546 3.88 12.38 50.24
N ASN A 547 3.72 11.84 49.03
CA ASN A 547 2.50 11.92 48.22
C ASN A 547 1.96 13.36 48.00
N PRO A 548 2.79 14.33 47.59
CA PRO A 548 2.26 15.63 47.19
C PRO A 548 1.31 15.48 46.00
N THR A 549 0.25 16.28 45.95
CA THR A 549 -0.58 16.39 44.75
C THR A 549 0.10 17.35 43.78
N VAL A 550 0.52 16.84 42.62
CA VAL A 550 1.31 17.59 41.63
C VAL A 550 0.48 17.89 40.38
N ALA A 551 0.46 19.16 40.00
CA ALA A 551 0.06 19.67 38.70
C ALA A 551 1.22 20.47 38.10
N ASN A 552 1.20 20.73 36.79
CA ASN A 552 2.31 21.34 36.06
C ASN A 552 2.77 22.71 36.62
N ASP A 553 1.83 23.47 37.18
CA ASP A 553 2.01 24.82 37.72
C ASP A 553 1.82 24.90 39.25
N LYS A 554 1.43 23.80 39.88
CA LYS A 554 1.01 23.79 41.28
C LYS A 554 1.32 22.47 41.99
N ILE A 555 1.90 22.56 43.18
CA ILE A 555 2.03 21.43 44.10
C ILE A 555 1.25 21.74 45.37
N THR A 556 0.49 20.77 45.88
CA THR A 556 -0.18 20.90 47.18
C THR A 556 0.09 19.71 48.08
N PHE A 557 0.27 19.99 49.37
CA PHE A 557 0.44 18.98 50.41
C PHE A 557 -0.02 19.52 51.76
N ASP A 558 -0.31 18.62 52.69
CA ASP A 558 -0.72 18.99 54.04
C ASP A 558 0.51 19.25 54.91
N MET A 559 0.44 20.31 55.72
CA MET A 559 1.51 20.65 56.66
C MET A 559 1.67 19.53 57.72
N PRO A 560 2.91 19.18 58.12
CA PRO A 560 3.12 18.24 59.23
C PRO A 560 2.36 18.69 60.49
N ALA A 561 1.80 17.73 61.24
CA ALA A 561 1.02 18.02 62.44
C ALA A 561 1.86 18.76 63.50
N GLY A 562 1.28 19.81 64.08
CA GLY A 562 1.96 20.66 65.08
C GLY A 562 3.18 21.41 64.53
N PRO A 563 3.07 22.15 63.42
CA PRO A 563 4.21 22.83 62.85
C PRO A 563 4.73 23.88 63.83
N ALA A 564 6.04 23.86 64.09
CA ALA A 564 6.68 24.94 64.83
C ALA A 564 6.36 26.28 64.15
N ALA A 565 6.00 27.30 64.94
CA ALA A 565 5.88 28.65 64.42
C ALA A 565 7.21 29.06 63.76
N GLY A 566 7.20 30.06 62.87
CA GLY A 566 8.43 30.56 62.25
C GLY A 566 8.41 30.51 60.73
N CYS A 567 9.59 30.71 60.17
CA CYS A 567 9.82 30.76 58.73
C CYS A 567 10.18 29.37 58.18
N TRP A 568 9.29 28.83 57.37
CA TRP A 568 9.49 27.57 56.67
C TRP A 568 9.92 27.82 55.24
N ARG A 569 10.71 26.90 54.66
CA ARG A 569 11.12 26.97 53.24
C ARG A 569 10.74 25.68 52.53
N VAL A 570 10.12 25.81 51.35
CA VAL A 570 9.88 24.67 50.46
C VAL A 570 11.01 24.58 49.45
N MET A 571 11.52 23.37 49.27
CA MET A 571 12.50 23.01 48.25
C MET A 571 11.85 21.99 47.32
N VAL A 572 11.91 22.24 46.02
CA VAL A 572 11.43 21.31 44.99
C VAL A 572 12.64 20.85 44.19
N GLN A 573 12.80 19.55 44.00
CA GLN A 573 13.88 18.96 43.20
C GLN A 573 13.29 18.02 42.16
N ALA A 574 13.76 18.09 40.92
CA ALA A 574 13.47 17.12 39.87
C ALA A 574 14.73 16.27 39.62
N GLY A 575 14.78 15.08 40.20
CA GLY A 575 16.00 14.29 40.27
C GLY A 575 17.11 15.01 41.03
N ALA A 576 18.24 15.25 40.37
CA ALA A 576 19.38 15.98 40.93
C ALA A 576 19.30 17.51 40.71
N ARG A 577 18.24 18.02 40.07
CA ARG A 577 18.10 19.45 39.75
C ARG A 577 17.21 20.14 40.77
N ASP A 578 17.74 21.17 41.41
CA ASP A 578 16.96 22.07 42.27
C ASP A 578 16.07 22.98 41.42
N ALA A 579 14.87 23.28 41.94
CA ALA A 579 14.01 24.28 41.32
C ALA A 579 14.68 25.66 41.36
N ILE A 580 14.53 26.42 40.28
CA ILE A 580 14.93 27.82 40.24
C ILE A 580 13.93 28.62 41.06
N GLU A 581 14.40 29.13 42.19
CA GLU A 581 13.62 30.00 43.08
C GLU A 581 13.46 31.39 42.44
N LEU A 582 12.28 31.68 41.90
CA LEU A 582 11.92 33.04 41.45
C LEU A 582 11.52 33.93 42.63
N ASN A 583 11.04 33.30 43.71
CA ASN A 583 10.82 33.88 45.02
C ASN A 583 11.49 32.98 46.07
N ASP A 584 11.75 33.50 47.27
CA ASP A 584 12.58 32.86 48.31
C ASP A 584 12.11 31.48 48.83
N GLY A 585 10.98 30.97 48.33
CA GLY A 585 10.38 29.69 48.72
C GLY A 585 9.92 29.64 50.18
N ARG A 586 9.93 30.78 50.88
CA ARG A 586 9.59 30.87 52.30
C ARG A 586 8.12 31.25 52.48
N PHE A 587 7.56 30.74 53.57
CA PHE A 587 6.25 31.13 54.07
C PHE A 587 6.27 31.12 55.61
N ALA A 588 5.41 31.93 56.22
CA ALA A 588 5.29 32.00 57.66
C ALA A 588 4.22 31.04 58.20
N VAL A 589 4.58 30.28 59.24
CA VAL A 589 3.61 29.70 60.17
C VAL A 589 3.49 30.67 61.34
N LEU A 590 2.34 31.34 61.44
CA LEU A 590 2.13 32.38 62.44
C LEU A 590 2.25 31.79 63.86
N PRO A 591 2.97 32.47 64.77
CA PRO A 591 3.04 32.04 66.15
C PRO A 591 1.69 32.20 66.83
N SER A 592 1.41 31.29 67.76
CA SER A 592 0.34 31.45 68.76
C SER A 592 1.01 31.71 70.11
N PRO A 593 1.55 32.92 70.35
CA PRO A 593 2.27 33.19 71.58
C PRO A 593 1.32 33.22 72.76
N THR A 594 1.80 32.76 73.91
CA THR A 594 1.08 32.90 75.18
C THR A 594 2.00 33.57 76.17
N VAL A 595 1.44 34.45 77.01
CA VAL A 595 2.21 35.10 78.07
C VAL A 595 1.88 34.40 79.37
N SER A 596 2.92 33.93 80.06
CA SER A 596 2.80 33.19 81.33
C SER A 596 3.17 34.03 82.55
N LYS A 597 4.06 35.00 82.39
CA LYS A 597 4.50 35.91 83.46
C LYS A 597 4.99 37.22 82.87
N ALA A 598 4.73 38.34 83.55
CA ALA A 598 5.41 39.61 83.28
C ALA A 598 5.84 40.26 84.60
N THR A 599 7.13 40.61 84.70
CA THR A 599 7.71 41.23 85.90
C THR A 599 8.50 42.49 85.58
N ILE A 600 8.38 43.50 86.43
CA ILE A 600 9.28 44.65 86.46
C ILE A 600 10.53 44.26 87.27
N ASP A 601 11.69 44.26 86.63
CA ASP A 601 13.00 43.91 87.20
C ASP A 601 13.96 45.10 87.01
N GLY A 602 14.00 46.01 87.98
CA GLY A 602 14.77 47.25 87.88
C GLY A 602 14.22 48.19 86.80
N ASP A 603 15.02 48.48 85.78
CA ASP A 603 14.72 49.39 84.67
C ASP A 603 14.15 48.67 83.42
N LYS A 604 13.73 47.41 83.57
CA LYS A 604 13.20 46.58 82.48
C LYS A 604 11.94 45.82 82.87
N ILE A 605 11.15 45.48 81.86
CA ILE A 605 10.06 44.51 81.94
C ILE A 605 10.56 43.20 81.35
N VAL A 606 10.45 42.12 82.11
CA VAL A 606 10.74 40.75 81.66
C VAL A 606 9.43 40.00 81.48
N VAL A 607 9.20 39.49 80.27
CA VAL A 607 8.00 38.73 79.91
C VAL A 607 8.41 37.30 79.60
N ASP A 608 7.85 36.33 80.32
CA ASP A 608 8.02 34.90 80.08
C ASP A 608 6.76 34.33 79.41
N GLY A 609 6.93 33.46 78.43
CA GLY A 609 5.82 32.86 77.72
C GLY A 609 6.27 31.77 76.76
N THR A 610 5.50 31.55 75.70
CA THR A 610 5.83 30.59 74.65
C THR A 610 5.66 31.22 73.28
N ASN A 611 6.44 30.75 72.30
CA ASN A 611 6.33 31.10 70.88
C ASN A 611 6.45 32.61 70.55
N PHE A 612 7.34 33.34 71.22
CA PHE A 612 7.63 34.76 70.93
C PHE A 612 8.43 35.00 69.65
N MET A 613 8.36 34.07 68.70
CA MET A 613 9.15 34.10 67.48
C MET A 613 8.59 35.10 66.48
N ASP A 614 9.43 36.08 66.14
CA ASP A 614 9.10 37.08 65.12
C ASP A 614 9.13 36.44 63.72
N THR A 615 8.02 36.59 62.98
CA THR A 615 7.89 36.08 61.61
C THR A 615 7.85 37.20 60.56
N ALA A 616 8.05 38.46 60.95
CA ALA A 616 7.94 39.62 60.05
C ALA A 616 8.87 39.55 58.83
N ASN A 617 10.02 38.87 58.95
CA ASN A 617 11.00 38.71 57.87
C ASN A 617 10.61 37.66 56.82
N CYS A 618 9.40 37.10 56.89
CA CYS A 618 8.94 36.04 56.02
C CYS A 618 7.66 36.41 55.28
N PRO A 619 7.50 35.96 54.02
CA PRO A 619 6.30 36.24 53.25
C PRO A 619 5.02 35.81 53.99
N GLY A 620 4.09 36.75 54.18
CA GLY A 620 2.84 36.55 54.93
C GLY A 620 3.00 36.49 56.46
N GLY A 621 4.22 36.66 56.97
CA GLY A 621 4.49 36.69 58.40
C GLY A 621 4.08 38.00 59.07
N LYS A 622 4.02 37.96 60.39
CA LYS A 622 3.63 39.09 61.23
C LYS A 622 4.62 39.25 62.39
N ALA A 623 4.91 40.50 62.72
CA ALA A 623 5.75 40.82 63.87
C ALA A 623 5.07 40.40 65.17
N VAL A 624 5.81 39.79 66.08
CA VAL A 624 5.34 39.64 67.46
C VAL A 624 5.68 40.93 68.21
N ARG A 625 4.68 41.63 68.70
CA ARG A 625 4.83 42.88 69.45
C ARG A 625 4.27 42.73 70.85
N PHE A 626 4.75 43.55 71.76
CA PHE A 626 4.26 43.61 73.12
C PHE A 626 3.88 45.04 73.44
N ARG A 627 2.78 45.25 74.15
CA ARG A 627 2.38 46.57 74.62
C ARG A 627 1.88 46.50 76.05
N ALA A 628 2.12 47.55 76.83
CA ALA A 628 1.48 47.74 78.12
C ALA A 628 0.12 48.41 77.92
N VAL A 629 -0.93 47.86 78.53
CA VAL A 629 -2.29 48.42 78.50
C VAL A 629 -2.83 48.61 79.92
N LYS A 630 -3.51 49.72 80.15
CA LYS A 630 -4.22 50.03 81.40
C LYS A 630 -5.55 50.69 81.07
N ALA A 631 -6.60 50.34 81.80
CA ALA A 631 -7.95 50.82 81.51
C ALA A 631 -8.01 52.35 81.59
N GLY A 632 -8.51 52.99 80.53
CA GLY A 632 -8.60 54.46 80.43
C GLY A 632 -7.32 55.17 80.00
N GLU A 633 -6.21 54.46 79.80
CA GLU A 633 -4.93 55.02 79.36
C GLU A 633 -4.56 54.54 77.94
N LYS A 634 -3.71 55.31 77.23
CA LYS A 634 -3.23 54.95 75.90
C LYS A 634 -2.23 53.79 76.02
N ALA A 635 -2.42 52.74 75.21
CA ALA A 635 -1.47 51.64 75.15
C ALA A 635 -0.05 52.11 74.78
N VAL A 636 0.95 51.52 75.44
CA VAL A 636 2.37 51.87 75.26
C VAL A 636 3.11 50.68 74.67
N ASP A 637 3.67 50.81 73.48
CA ASP A 637 4.45 49.74 72.85
C ASP A 637 5.75 49.49 73.62
N LEU A 638 6.03 48.21 73.91
CA LEU A 638 7.23 47.79 74.60
C LEU A 638 8.37 47.58 73.60
N ILE A 639 9.45 48.34 73.77
CA ILE A 639 10.64 48.25 72.92
C ILE A 639 11.58 47.18 73.49
N PRO A 640 11.91 46.11 72.74
CA PRO A 640 12.84 45.08 73.19
C PRO A 640 14.23 45.66 73.47
N LYS A 641 14.86 45.29 74.60
CA LYS A 641 16.28 45.58 74.89
C LYS A 641 17.22 44.67 74.09
N SER A 642 16.75 43.48 73.72
CA SER A 642 17.49 42.47 72.93
C SER A 642 16.55 41.76 71.96
N SER A 643 17.10 40.93 71.08
CA SER A 643 16.28 40.02 70.26
C SER A 643 15.45 39.12 71.18
N LEU A 644 14.17 38.95 70.85
CA LEU A 644 13.26 38.09 71.60
C LEU A 644 13.76 36.65 71.56
N GLU A 645 13.85 36.02 72.74
CA GLU A 645 14.05 34.58 72.83
C GLU A 645 12.70 33.89 72.65
N LEU A 646 12.70 32.61 72.24
CA LEU A 646 11.48 31.85 71.95
C LEU A 646 10.43 31.91 73.06
N ASN A 647 10.88 31.97 74.31
CA ASN A 647 10.04 31.93 75.50
C ASN A 647 10.22 33.13 76.44
N LYS A 648 11.01 34.14 76.04
CA LYS A 648 11.36 35.26 76.92
C LYS A 648 11.65 36.54 76.15
N GLY A 649 11.07 37.65 76.61
CA GLY A 649 11.35 38.99 76.09
C GLY A 649 11.80 39.92 77.21
N GLU A 650 12.83 40.73 76.96
CA GLU A 650 13.25 41.80 77.86
C GLU A 650 13.01 43.15 77.18
N PHE A 651 12.28 44.04 77.84
CA PHE A 651 11.84 45.32 77.29
C PHE A 651 12.29 46.47 78.18
N LYS A 652 12.56 47.63 77.58
CA LYS A 652 12.84 48.86 78.35
C LYS A 652 11.57 49.27 79.09
N LEU A 653 11.65 49.54 80.39
CA LEU A 653 10.52 50.05 81.17
C LEU A 653 10.18 51.47 80.68
N PRO A 654 8.99 51.70 80.09
CA PRO A 654 8.58 53.04 79.67
C PRO A 654 8.19 53.91 80.87
N ASP A 655 8.37 55.22 80.76
CA ASP A 655 7.98 56.17 81.80
C ASP A 655 6.45 56.09 82.05
N GLY A 656 6.05 55.98 83.33
CA GLY A 656 4.64 55.89 83.73
C GLY A 656 4.03 54.49 83.73
N VAL A 657 4.77 53.46 83.29
CA VAL A 657 4.34 52.07 83.40
C VAL A 657 4.72 51.50 84.77
N ASP A 658 3.74 51.04 85.53
CA ASP A 658 3.89 50.42 86.85
C ASP A 658 3.16 49.06 86.95
N THR A 659 3.05 48.49 88.15
CA THR A 659 2.41 47.19 88.38
C THR A 659 0.89 47.17 88.14
N ASN A 660 0.24 48.31 87.92
CA ASN A 660 -1.20 48.38 87.60
C ASN A 660 -1.49 48.21 86.10
N TRP A 661 -0.44 48.04 85.28
CA TRP A 661 -0.56 47.81 83.84
C TRP A 661 -0.54 46.30 83.52
N LEU A 662 -1.19 45.94 82.42
CA LEU A 662 -1.16 44.60 81.83
C LEU A 662 -0.18 44.58 80.65
N VAL A 663 0.58 43.50 80.48
CA VAL A 663 1.31 43.25 79.24
C VAL A 663 0.44 42.45 78.30
N GLU A 664 0.25 42.96 77.08
CA GLU A 664 -0.46 42.30 76.00
C GLU A 664 0.50 41.91 74.87
N VAL A 665 0.38 40.68 74.37
CA VAL A 665 1.11 40.22 73.17
C VAL A 665 0.23 40.34 71.93
N LEU A 666 0.82 40.85 70.84
CA LEU A 666 0.19 41.02 69.53
C LEU A 666 0.94 40.23 68.46
N VAL A 667 0.20 39.71 67.49
CA VAL A 667 0.75 39.15 66.24
C VAL A 667 0.28 40.05 65.09
N GLY A 668 1.20 40.87 64.59
CA GLY A 668 0.89 42.05 63.78
C GLY A 668 0.30 43.13 64.68
N ASP A 669 -0.89 43.61 64.33
CA ASP A 669 -1.63 44.60 65.12
C ASP A 669 -2.81 43.98 65.89
N ALA A 670 -2.97 42.66 65.83
CA ALA A 670 -4.05 41.94 66.48
C ALA A 670 -3.58 41.32 67.81
N PRO A 671 -4.34 41.49 68.92
CA PRO A 671 -4.05 40.81 70.17
C PRO A 671 -4.22 39.29 70.03
N VAL A 672 -3.42 38.52 70.76
CA VAL A 672 -3.47 37.06 70.68
C VAL A 672 -4.48 36.51 71.69
N GLY A 673 -5.48 35.80 71.17
CA GLY A 673 -6.54 35.19 71.97
C GLY A 673 -7.85 35.97 71.94
N ASP A 674 -8.94 35.23 72.00
CA ASP A 674 -10.31 35.75 71.89
C ASP A 674 -10.76 36.28 73.26
N LYS A 675 -10.53 37.57 73.57
CA LYS A 675 -10.90 38.37 74.78
C LYS A 675 -10.75 37.71 76.17
N SER A 676 -10.26 36.48 76.22
CA SER A 676 -10.00 35.65 77.38
C SER A 676 -8.52 35.78 77.68
N LYS A 677 -8.19 35.80 78.97
CA LYS A 677 -6.92 36.19 79.60
C LYS A 677 -5.62 35.51 79.11
N LYS A 678 -5.60 34.82 77.96
CA LYS A 678 -4.42 34.11 77.41
C LYS A 678 -3.38 35.04 76.77
N GLY A 679 -3.77 36.25 76.39
CA GLY A 679 -2.88 37.25 75.76
C GLY A 679 -2.47 38.41 76.65
N GLN A 680 -3.01 38.51 77.88
CA GLN A 680 -2.78 39.62 78.81
C GLN A 680 -2.39 39.10 80.19
N ILE A 681 -1.41 39.71 80.82
CA ILE A 681 -1.02 39.38 82.21
C ILE A 681 -0.69 40.62 83.02
N GLU A 682 -0.99 40.59 84.31
CA GLU A 682 -0.65 41.66 85.26
C GLU A 682 0.86 41.75 85.48
N LEU A 683 1.38 42.99 85.48
CA LEU A 683 2.77 43.26 85.81
C LEU A 683 2.99 43.11 87.32
N THR A 684 3.88 42.20 87.69
CA THR A 684 4.29 42.02 89.08
C THR A 684 5.68 42.60 89.32
N LYS A 685 5.97 43.08 90.53
CA LYS A 685 7.33 43.50 90.88
C LYS A 685 8.12 42.26 91.31
N LYS A 686 9.32 42.09 90.75
CA LYS A 686 10.19 40.96 91.09
C LYS A 686 10.75 41.08 92.51
#